data_AF-A0AAW1SLC7-F1
#
_entry.id   AF-A0AAW1SLC7-F1
#
_cell.length_a   1.000
_cell.length_b   1.000
_cell.length_c   1.000
_cell.angle_alpha   90.00
_cell.angle_beta   90.00
_cell.angle_gamma   90.00
#
_symmetry.space_group_name_H-M   'P 1'
#
loop_
_entity.id
_entity.type
_entity.pdbx_description
1 polymer ?
#
loop_
_entity_poly.entity_id
_entity_poly.type
_entity_poly.pdbx_seq_one_letter_code
_entity_poly.pdbx_strand_id
1 'polypeptide(L)'
;MAEGGALQAVVTSLPAGDKLTIAVTLAGRQRFMDRPKAELLERTLFRLQMNAAKPEKRKKQGPGAKSTLVAVSLLDGAQGGAAVPGDTPNAEAWCSGHTLRVGDELFHVVVNPPSVLKVEVHGLPMVGYPLCPYVALQFADEDACRWRWLALGPCAAGLGSAVGPAGDTGAPGGAGAGEAAAWQEVATARVYTPAECDVGAQLRVEVTPVARSSGRGETAGVAATAVVGPVGRGPADPPAAARHAATRDPLAPPGLRVVTYNILADQYAATDYAQRVLFGYCPAQWLAPEYRRPLIVQEVLGYDADVVCLQEVDESAFRLCLQPHMEAAGFAGHYTNKAGRTREGSATFFRRARLRLVRRTDVAMKELFAPLAAPATGHAAPPGEARHARFAPMLRESPALAAALQKVATIAQLTVLAPVDAAARDGPLCVVNTHLFFHPRAPHIRTMHTAALLAEAGALIDEVAGAPALRGRRPALLFCGDLNSDINDGVPGAVELLQSGRLPADHWDWTMGAGFSFAPEEDEPAASPDPAGAPAAASTAGGAAATEGAGGLGGAGNGGAVHGVDLEHGFRLASVDSLATPFTNYVRGYSGLLDYVWHEPGRMAVRRVLPQPPAKELAGWLPSERRPSDHLAVVADLDPTPAGAPGAAAAAAAALAAGGVVAVPTDTLYGLACDAASAAAVATVYAVKGRAATMPLAVCVAEPGAVSALAETGHLPQGLLAALLPGPVTLLLSRRADAPLCAELNPGVATIGVRVPDSAFLAEVCRRHGGALALTSANPSGGASSVAVDEFDELWPRSPAVMAAIDIRTRNDLRQHSAAESRSLTHRASLLLKNGQAAGLVVQGRLVALEWGAAQHGSGWAPQTAATEAGEWRLQDSAEGRRLLRAQHVAAPVSVKRQASPSPIRRGIERFRRTRLARAAAAAAAADAAAADAATPLPDKLSAPAILLEQASLGIAQDSGREDGVWSAGPGEAQWLAGGQPARTQSSSATPVSSAPWAATPPLDKQQRRQLRNAPC
;
A
#
# COMPACT_ATOMS: atom_id res chain seq x y z
N MET A 1 -15.32 -36.71 -45.53
CA MET A 1 -13.92 -37.18 -45.45
C MET A 1 -13.63 -37.35 -43.97
N ALA A 2 -13.51 -38.58 -43.47
CA ALA A 2 -13.47 -38.82 -42.02
C ALA A 2 -12.07 -38.62 -41.41
N GLU A 3 -12.00 -37.99 -40.25
CA GLU A 3 -10.77 -37.76 -39.48
C GLU A 3 -10.27 -39.05 -38.82
N GLY A 4 -9.65 -39.92 -39.62
CA GLY A 4 -8.92 -41.09 -39.14
C GLY A 4 -7.53 -40.70 -38.62
N GLY A 5 -7.44 -40.14 -37.43
CA GLY A 5 -6.16 -39.86 -36.77
C GLY A 5 -5.34 -41.15 -36.59
N ALA A 6 -4.06 -41.12 -36.96
CA ALA A 6 -3.18 -42.27 -36.79
C ALA A 6 -3.08 -42.65 -35.30
N LEU A 7 -3.16 -43.95 -34.99
CA LEU A 7 -3.03 -44.44 -33.62
C LEU A 7 -1.64 -44.08 -33.06
N GLN A 8 -1.59 -43.69 -31.79
CA GLN A 8 -0.34 -43.27 -31.13
C GLN A 8 -0.05 -44.08 -29.86
N ALA A 9 1.24 -44.31 -29.63
CA ALA A 9 1.78 -44.77 -28.35
C ALA A 9 2.62 -43.61 -27.77
N VAL A 10 2.10 -42.96 -26.74
CA VAL A 10 2.76 -41.83 -26.08
C VAL A 10 3.71 -42.37 -25.02
N VAL A 11 4.97 -41.92 -25.05
CA VAL A 11 5.99 -42.31 -24.08
C VAL A 11 6.46 -41.06 -23.32
N THR A 12 6.23 -41.03 -22.01
CA THR A 12 6.72 -39.98 -21.13
C THR A 12 7.99 -40.45 -20.44
N SER A 13 9.12 -39.80 -20.72
CA SER A 13 10.44 -40.12 -20.18
C SER A 13 11.14 -38.83 -19.72
N LEU A 14 11.00 -38.51 -18.43
CA LEU A 14 11.68 -37.37 -17.82
C LEU A 14 13.17 -37.69 -17.61
N PRO A 15 14.13 -36.80 -17.91
CA PRO A 15 15.57 -37.09 -17.80
C PRO A 15 15.98 -37.68 -16.45
N ALA A 16 15.52 -37.08 -15.35
CA ALA A 16 15.87 -37.48 -13.98
C ALA A 16 15.07 -38.69 -13.42
N GLY A 17 14.08 -39.22 -14.15
CA GLY A 17 13.31 -40.39 -13.69
C GLY A 17 14.04 -41.72 -13.90
N ASP A 18 13.81 -42.70 -13.03
CA ASP A 18 14.26 -44.10 -13.18
C ASP A 18 13.38 -44.92 -14.14
N LYS A 19 12.16 -44.42 -14.41
CA LYS A 19 11.13 -45.04 -15.24
C LYS A 19 10.72 -44.16 -16.42
N LEU A 20 10.08 -44.80 -17.40
CA LEU A 20 9.25 -44.16 -18.40
C LEU A 20 7.82 -44.69 -18.33
N THR A 21 6.85 -43.87 -18.70
CA THR A 21 5.42 -44.21 -18.75
C THR A 21 5.01 -44.38 -20.21
N ILE A 22 4.42 -45.53 -20.55
CA ILE A 22 3.88 -45.80 -21.89
C ILE A 22 2.35 -45.75 -21.80
N ALA A 23 1.75 -44.85 -22.56
CA ALA A 23 0.31 -44.69 -22.71
C ALA A 23 -0.13 -45.09 -24.12
N VAL A 24 -1.01 -46.08 -24.23
CA VAL A 24 -1.51 -46.61 -25.52
C VAL A 24 -2.96 -47.08 -25.38
N THR A 25 -3.80 -46.78 -26.37
CA THR A 25 -5.20 -47.23 -26.40
C THR A 25 -5.30 -48.57 -27.08
N LEU A 26 -5.61 -49.62 -26.31
CA LEU A 26 -5.75 -51.00 -26.80
C LEU A 26 -7.20 -51.44 -26.65
N ALA A 27 -7.83 -51.91 -27.74
CA ALA A 27 -9.24 -52.30 -27.78
C ALA A 27 -10.18 -51.24 -27.16
N GLY A 28 -10.01 -49.97 -27.58
CA GLY A 28 -10.82 -48.84 -27.12
C GLY A 28 -10.59 -48.39 -25.66
N ARG A 29 -9.61 -48.98 -24.95
CA ARG A 29 -9.28 -48.61 -23.56
C ARG A 29 -7.85 -48.11 -23.45
N GLN A 30 -7.69 -46.91 -22.90
CA GLN A 30 -6.36 -46.37 -22.59
C GLN A 30 -5.67 -47.24 -21.54
N ARG A 31 -4.42 -47.64 -21.82
CA ARG A 31 -3.54 -48.39 -20.94
C ARG A 31 -2.34 -47.53 -20.61
N PHE A 32 -1.98 -47.50 -19.34
CA PHE A 32 -0.76 -46.87 -18.83
C PHE A 32 0.13 -47.95 -18.23
N MET A 33 1.44 -47.83 -18.41
CA MET A 33 2.42 -48.65 -17.69
C MET A 33 3.71 -47.88 -17.41
N ASP A 34 4.16 -47.92 -16.16
CA ASP A 34 5.47 -47.42 -15.77
C ASP A 34 6.48 -48.56 -15.82
N ARG A 35 7.55 -48.40 -16.62
CA ARG A 35 8.62 -49.39 -16.78
C ARG A 35 9.97 -48.77 -16.43
N PRO A 36 10.85 -49.47 -15.69
CA PRO A 36 12.21 -49.00 -15.46
C PRO A 36 12.94 -48.79 -16.79
N LYS A 37 13.68 -47.68 -16.89
CA LYS A 37 14.48 -47.32 -18.06
C LYS A 37 15.58 -48.34 -18.38
N ALA A 38 16.18 -48.92 -17.35
CA ALA A 38 17.20 -49.96 -17.46
C ALA A 38 16.63 -51.37 -17.71
N GLU A 39 15.32 -51.54 -17.75
CA GLU A 39 14.71 -52.84 -18.06
C GLU A 39 14.72 -53.10 -19.57
N LEU A 40 14.99 -54.35 -19.96
CA LEU A 40 15.02 -54.79 -21.35
C LEU A 40 13.63 -54.72 -22.01
N LEU A 41 13.60 -54.27 -23.27
CA LEU A 41 12.41 -54.05 -24.07
C LEU A 41 11.48 -55.28 -24.12
N GLU A 42 12.01 -56.50 -24.20
CA GLU A 42 11.24 -57.75 -24.26
C GLU A 42 10.21 -57.87 -23.11
N ARG A 43 10.56 -57.41 -21.90
CA ARG A 43 9.70 -57.48 -20.70
C ARG A 43 8.58 -56.45 -20.78
N THR A 44 8.79 -55.36 -21.52
CA THR A 44 7.79 -54.34 -21.85
C THR A 44 6.83 -54.86 -22.92
N LEU A 45 7.35 -55.39 -24.04
CA LEU A 45 6.55 -55.95 -25.13
C LEU A 45 5.67 -57.12 -24.65
N PHE A 46 6.22 -58.03 -23.82
CA PHE A 46 5.45 -59.10 -23.19
C PHE A 46 4.29 -58.57 -22.32
N ARG A 47 4.48 -57.47 -21.60
CA ARG A 47 3.40 -56.86 -20.80
C ARG A 47 2.33 -56.19 -21.67
N LEU A 48 2.72 -55.55 -22.78
CA LEU A 48 1.79 -55.04 -23.79
C LEU A 48 0.95 -56.17 -24.37
N GLN A 49 1.58 -57.30 -24.74
CA GLN A 49 0.91 -58.52 -25.20
C GLN A 49 -0.09 -59.06 -24.16
N MET A 50 0.27 -59.12 -22.87
CA MET A 50 -0.66 -59.49 -21.79
C MET A 50 -1.82 -58.51 -21.61
N ASN A 51 -1.63 -57.21 -21.90
CA ASN A 51 -2.66 -56.19 -21.78
C ASN A 51 -3.62 -56.15 -22.97
N ALA A 52 -3.14 -56.51 -24.17
CA ALA A 52 -3.95 -56.70 -25.38
C ALA A 52 -4.82 -57.97 -25.30
N ALA A 53 -4.32 -59.05 -24.68
CA ALA A 53 -5.00 -60.34 -24.61
C ALA A 53 -6.20 -60.44 -23.63
N LYS A 54 -6.64 -59.35 -23.00
CA LYS A 54 -7.77 -59.36 -22.03
C LYS A 54 -9.10 -59.01 -22.71
N PRO A 55 -10.01 -59.98 -22.94
CA PRO A 55 -11.31 -59.70 -23.55
C PRO A 55 -12.25 -58.95 -22.59
N GLU A 56 -13.25 -58.26 -23.14
CA GLU A 56 -14.35 -57.72 -22.34
C GLU A 56 -15.18 -58.83 -21.66
N LYS A 57 -15.87 -58.47 -20.57
CA LYS A 57 -16.67 -59.39 -19.74
C LYS A 57 -17.71 -60.16 -20.57
N ARG A 58 -17.39 -61.39 -20.99
CA ARG A 58 -18.39 -62.35 -21.51
C ARG A 58 -18.85 -63.32 -20.43
N LYS A 59 -20.13 -63.68 -20.50
CA LYS A 59 -20.81 -64.66 -19.63
C LYS A 59 -20.07 -66.02 -19.65
N LYS A 60 -20.18 -66.77 -18.54
CA LYS A 60 -19.64 -68.14 -18.37
C LYS A 60 -19.72 -68.97 -19.66
N GLN A 61 -18.57 -69.35 -20.20
CA GLN A 61 -18.41 -70.49 -21.11
C GLN A 61 -17.26 -71.37 -20.60
N GLY A 62 -17.28 -72.65 -21.00
CA GLY A 62 -16.56 -73.73 -20.32
C GLY A 62 -15.03 -73.74 -20.46
N PRO A 63 -14.35 -74.65 -19.73
CA PRO A 63 -12.90 -74.73 -19.71
C PRO A 63 -12.36 -75.30 -21.03
N GLY A 64 -11.59 -74.51 -21.78
CA GLY A 64 -10.92 -75.01 -23.00
C GLY A 64 -10.39 -73.96 -23.99
N ALA A 65 -10.85 -72.71 -23.93
CA ALA A 65 -10.36 -71.67 -24.84
C ALA A 65 -8.94 -71.19 -24.48
N LYS A 66 -7.94 -71.61 -25.27
CA LYS A 66 -6.59 -71.03 -25.20
C LYS A 66 -6.65 -69.57 -25.67
N SER A 67 -6.18 -68.65 -24.82
CA SER A 67 -5.99 -67.23 -25.16
C SER A 67 -4.94 -67.10 -26.26
N THR A 68 -5.34 -66.78 -27.49
CA THR A 68 -4.42 -66.45 -28.57
C THR A 68 -3.65 -65.18 -28.22
N LEU A 69 -2.34 -65.29 -27.99
CA LEU A 69 -1.52 -64.13 -27.67
C LEU A 69 -1.25 -63.30 -28.92
N VAL A 70 -1.63 -62.01 -28.86
CA VAL A 70 -1.42 -61.04 -29.93
C VAL A 70 0.09 -60.76 -30.09
N ALA A 71 0.62 -60.76 -31.31
CA ALA A 71 2.03 -60.44 -31.55
C ALA A 71 2.30 -58.96 -31.25
N VAL A 72 3.39 -58.65 -30.53
CA VAL A 72 3.77 -57.27 -30.20
C VAL A 72 5.24 -57.03 -30.52
N SER A 73 5.55 -55.98 -31.27
CA SER A 73 6.91 -55.62 -31.69
C SER A 73 7.07 -54.12 -31.85
N LEU A 74 8.20 -53.56 -31.40
CA LEU A 74 8.59 -52.19 -31.69
C LEU A 74 9.48 -52.16 -32.94
N LEU A 75 9.19 -51.26 -33.88
CA LEU A 75 9.85 -51.17 -35.17
C LEU A 75 10.60 -49.82 -35.30
N ASP A 76 11.86 -49.88 -35.72
CA ASP A 76 12.72 -48.71 -35.97
C ASP A 76 12.30 -48.02 -37.28
N GLY A 77 11.89 -46.76 -37.18
CA GLY A 77 11.46 -45.94 -38.32
C GLY A 77 12.60 -45.43 -39.20
N ALA A 78 13.84 -45.36 -38.69
CA ALA A 78 15.03 -44.99 -39.44
C ALA A 78 15.61 -46.18 -40.21
N GLN A 79 15.49 -47.40 -39.66
CA GLN A 79 15.95 -48.65 -40.29
C GLN A 79 14.85 -49.38 -41.09
N GLY A 80 13.98 -48.63 -41.77
CA GLY A 80 12.99 -49.19 -42.70
C GLY A 80 11.98 -50.16 -42.09
N GLY A 81 11.72 -50.07 -40.78
CA GLY A 81 10.76 -50.93 -40.07
C GLY A 81 11.36 -52.22 -39.48
N ALA A 82 12.69 -52.33 -39.37
CA ALA A 82 13.33 -53.43 -38.64
C ALA A 82 12.88 -53.48 -37.17
N ALA A 83 12.78 -54.68 -36.58
CA ALA A 83 12.38 -54.82 -35.19
C ALA A 83 13.52 -54.40 -34.24
N VAL A 84 13.22 -53.54 -33.26
CA VAL A 84 14.17 -53.14 -32.21
C VAL A 84 14.52 -54.38 -31.35
N PRO A 85 15.81 -54.68 -31.09
CA PRO A 85 16.22 -55.87 -30.34
C PRO A 85 15.62 -55.91 -28.92
N GLY A 86 15.15 -57.08 -28.48
CA GLY A 86 14.47 -57.26 -27.20
C GLY A 86 15.34 -57.01 -25.96
N ASP A 87 16.65 -57.14 -26.11
CA ASP A 87 17.71 -56.85 -25.14
C ASP A 87 18.13 -55.38 -25.11
N THR A 88 17.52 -54.51 -25.94
CA THR A 88 17.71 -53.06 -25.84
C THR A 88 17.05 -52.53 -24.56
N PRO A 89 17.71 -51.70 -23.73
CA PRO A 89 17.08 -51.05 -22.59
C PRO A 89 15.92 -50.14 -23.01
N ASN A 90 14.86 -50.06 -22.20
CA ASN A 90 13.70 -49.18 -22.46
C ASN A 90 14.11 -47.72 -22.71
N ALA A 91 15.16 -47.21 -22.05
CA ALA A 91 15.68 -45.85 -22.27
C ALA A 91 16.17 -45.57 -23.71
N GLU A 92 16.63 -46.60 -24.42
CA GLU A 92 17.20 -46.51 -25.77
C GLU A 92 16.21 -47.00 -26.84
N ALA A 93 15.35 -47.96 -26.50
CA ALA A 93 14.39 -48.55 -27.42
C ALA A 93 13.26 -47.60 -27.83
N TRP A 94 12.74 -46.79 -26.90
CA TRP A 94 11.56 -45.95 -27.13
C TRP A 94 11.94 -44.56 -27.65
N CYS A 95 12.10 -44.47 -28.97
CA CYS A 95 12.38 -43.22 -29.68
C CYS A 95 11.18 -42.72 -30.49
N SER A 96 11.04 -41.39 -30.62
CA SER A 96 10.01 -40.78 -31.47
C SER A 96 10.24 -41.15 -32.94
N GLY A 97 9.19 -41.56 -33.63
CA GLY A 97 9.27 -42.05 -35.02
C GLY A 97 9.39 -43.57 -35.15
N HIS A 98 9.58 -44.30 -34.03
CA HIS A 98 9.39 -45.75 -34.02
C HIS A 98 7.88 -46.09 -34.17
N THR A 99 7.58 -47.32 -34.59
CA THR A 99 6.20 -47.82 -34.67
C THR A 99 6.01 -49.03 -33.77
N LEU A 100 5.12 -48.94 -32.80
CA LEU A 100 4.69 -50.08 -32.00
C LEU A 100 3.58 -50.82 -32.76
N ARG A 101 3.80 -52.09 -33.09
CA ARG A 101 2.78 -52.98 -33.66
C ARG A 101 2.18 -53.86 -32.56
N VAL A 102 0.85 -53.93 -32.50
CA VAL A 102 0.08 -54.82 -31.62
C VAL A 102 -0.96 -55.56 -32.47
N GLY A 103 -0.62 -56.77 -32.90
CA GLY A 103 -1.40 -57.50 -33.90
C GLY A 103 -1.39 -56.76 -35.22
N ASP A 104 -2.58 -56.43 -35.72
CA ASP A 104 -2.77 -55.67 -36.96
C ASP A 104 -2.78 -54.13 -36.73
N GLU A 105 -2.85 -53.67 -35.47
CA GLU A 105 -2.82 -52.24 -35.14
C GLU A 105 -1.38 -51.70 -35.10
N LEU A 106 -1.15 -50.56 -35.77
CA LEU A 106 0.13 -49.84 -35.80
C LEU A 106 0.00 -48.50 -35.07
N PHE A 107 0.84 -48.29 -34.06
CA PHE A 107 0.86 -47.10 -33.22
C PHE A 107 2.17 -46.33 -33.45
N HIS A 108 2.08 -45.09 -33.91
CA HIS A 108 3.25 -44.22 -34.02
C HIS A 108 3.74 -43.83 -32.61
N VAL A 109 5.02 -44.04 -32.32
CA VAL A 109 5.62 -43.70 -31.03
C VAL A 109 5.96 -42.22 -30.99
N VAL A 110 5.42 -41.53 -29.98
CA VAL A 110 5.69 -40.11 -29.72
C VAL A 110 6.23 -39.99 -28.30
N VAL A 111 7.51 -39.65 -28.18
CA VAL A 111 8.19 -39.45 -26.89
C VAL A 111 8.08 -37.99 -26.48
N ASN A 112 7.69 -37.75 -25.23
CA ASN A 112 7.56 -36.42 -24.61
C ASN A 112 6.80 -35.40 -25.48
N PRO A 113 5.58 -35.71 -25.98
CA PRO A 113 4.80 -34.73 -26.73
C PRO A 113 4.42 -33.52 -25.85
N PRO A 114 4.30 -32.32 -26.45
CA PRO A 114 3.72 -31.16 -25.78
C PRO A 114 2.35 -31.50 -25.22
N SER A 115 2.16 -31.31 -23.92
CA SER A 115 1.00 -31.83 -23.19
C SER A 115 0.47 -30.81 -22.19
N VAL A 116 -0.86 -30.73 -22.07
CA VAL A 116 -1.54 -29.98 -21.00
C VAL A 116 -1.91 -30.96 -19.90
N LEU A 117 -1.32 -30.78 -18.72
CA LEU A 117 -1.64 -31.56 -17.52
C LEU A 117 -2.91 -31.05 -16.83
N LYS A 118 -3.16 -29.74 -16.90
CA LYS A 118 -4.32 -29.07 -16.31
C LYS A 118 -4.60 -27.75 -17.03
N VAL A 119 -5.87 -27.40 -17.21
CA VAL A 119 -6.31 -26.06 -17.60
C VAL A 119 -7.53 -25.69 -16.76
N GLU A 120 -7.53 -24.49 -16.17
CA GLU A 120 -8.61 -23.98 -15.32
C GLU A 120 -8.76 -22.47 -15.50
N VAL A 121 -9.99 -21.95 -15.39
CA VAL A 121 -10.26 -20.51 -15.27
C VAL A 121 -10.72 -20.24 -13.84
N HIS A 122 -10.11 -19.26 -13.19
CA HIS A 122 -10.35 -18.94 -11.78
C HIS A 122 -11.01 -17.56 -11.63
N GLY A 123 -12.18 -17.52 -11.01
CA GLY A 123 -13.00 -16.31 -10.83
C GLY A 123 -14.30 -16.32 -11.64
N LEU A 124 -15.27 -15.50 -11.22
CA LEU A 124 -16.53 -15.32 -11.93
C LEU A 124 -16.31 -14.56 -13.25
N PRO A 125 -16.82 -15.05 -14.39
CA PRO A 125 -16.73 -14.35 -15.65
C PRO A 125 -17.70 -13.17 -15.64
N MET A 126 -17.17 -11.96 -15.73
CA MET A 126 -17.94 -10.71 -15.66
C MET A 126 -17.55 -9.76 -16.77
N VAL A 127 -18.53 -9.04 -17.32
CA VAL A 127 -18.29 -8.03 -18.37
C VAL A 127 -17.24 -7.00 -17.90
N GLY A 128 -16.19 -6.81 -18.69
CA GLY A 128 -15.09 -5.88 -18.39
C GLY A 128 -14.01 -6.40 -17.43
N TYR A 129 -14.12 -7.64 -16.94
CA TYR A 129 -13.13 -8.27 -16.06
C TYR A 129 -12.33 -9.33 -16.83
N PRO A 130 -10.99 -9.23 -16.91
CA PRO A 130 -10.18 -10.16 -17.70
C PRO A 130 -10.17 -11.56 -17.07
N LEU A 131 -10.15 -12.57 -17.94
CA LEU A 131 -10.00 -13.98 -17.62
C LEU A 131 -8.73 -14.50 -18.28
N CYS A 132 -7.78 -14.95 -17.46
CA CYS A 132 -6.56 -15.64 -17.89
C CYS A 132 -6.56 -17.04 -17.28
N PRO A 133 -6.49 -18.11 -18.10
CA PRO A 133 -6.46 -19.47 -17.60
C PRO A 133 -5.12 -19.80 -16.94
N TYR A 134 -5.20 -20.49 -15.80
CA TYR A 134 -4.10 -21.28 -15.29
C TYR A 134 -3.90 -22.50 -16.21
N VAL A 135 -2.67 -22.75 -16.63
CA VAL A 135 -2.31 -23.93 -17.41
C VAL A 135 -1.08 -24.59 -16.79
N ALA A 136 -1.14 -25.91 -16.61
CA ALA A 136 0.01 -26.73 -16.25
C ALA A 136 0.47 -27.48 -17.50
N LEU A 137 1.66 -27.16 -17.99
CA LEU A 137 2.23 -27.70 -19.22
C LEU A 137 3.34 -28.72 -18.94
N GLN A 138 3.53 -29.65 -19.86
CA GLN A 138 4.66 -30.56 -19.90
C GLN A 138 5.21 -30.63 -21.33
N PHE A 139 6.54 -30.52 -21.48
CA PHE A 139 7.22 -30.53 -22.77
C PHE A 139 6.66 -29.52 -23.80
N ALA A 140 6.19 -28.36 -23.35
CA ALA A 140 5.60 -27.32 -24.17
C ALA A 140 6.10 -25.94 -23.72
N ASP A 141 6.26 -25.03 -24.69
CA ASP A 141 6.60 -23.62 -24.47
C ASP A 141 5.30 -22.82 -24.33
N GLU A 142 5.10 -22.19 -23.17
CA GLU A 142 3.84 -21.52 -22.83
C GLU A 142 3.52 -20.32 -23.75
N ASP A 143 4.56 -19.65 -24.26
CA ASP A 143 4.44 -18.55 -25.22
C ASP A 143 4.23 -19.01 -26.67
N ALA A 144 4.41 -20.30 -26.97
CA ALA A 144 4.08 -20.92 -28.26
C ALA A 144 2.68 -21.53 -28.28
N CYS A 145 2.06 -21.75 -27.10
CA CYS A 145 0.75 -22.36 -26.98
C CYS A 145 -0.32 -21.52 -27.68
N ARG A 146 -1.23 -22.20 -28.39
CA ARG A 146 -2.28 -21.56 -29.19
C ARG A 146 -3.59 -21.60 -28.42
N TRP A 147 -4.30 -20.47 -28.38
CA TRP A 147 -5.47 -20.27 -27.55
C TRP A 147 -6.71 -20.00 -28.40
N ARG A 148 -7.87 -20.47 -27.94
CA ARG A 148 -9.18 -20.15 -28.52
C ARG A 148 -10.18 -19.97 -27.39
N TRP A 149 -10.94 -18.90 -27.41
CA TRP A 149 -12.10 -18.68 -26.57
C TRP A 149 -13.35 -18.82 -27.40
N LEU A 150 -14.30 -19.60 -26.89
CA LEU A 150 -15.57 -19.91 -27.52
C LEU A 150 -16.72 -19.53 -26.57
N ALA A 151 -17.82 -19.02 -27.10
CA ALA A 151 -19.04 -18.73 -26.37
C ALA A 151 -20.20 -19.63 -26.81
N LEU A 152 -21.07 -19.98 -25.87
CA LEU A 152 -22.30 -20.75 -26.06
C LEU A 152 -23.45 -20.03 -25.35
N GLY A 153 -24.36 -19.42 -26.11
CA GLY A 153 -25.46 -18.62 -25.56
C GLY A 153 -25.96 -17.54 -26.53
N PRO A 154 -26.65 -16.50 -26.03
CA PRO A 154 -27.31 -15.48 -26.86
C PRO A 154 -26.39 -14.72 -27.83
N CYS A 155 -25.08 -14.67 -27.55
CA CYS A 155 -24.06 -14.07 -28.41
C CYS A 155 -23.87 -14.81 -29.75
N ALA A 156 -24.37 -16.05 -29.89
CA ALA A 156 -24.13 -16.94 -31.03
C ALA A 156 -24.77 -16.52 -32.38
N ALA A 157 -25.05 -15.23 -32.58
CA ALA A 157 -25.57 -14.65 -33.82
C ALA A 157 -24.88 -13.33 -34.23
N GLY A 158 -23.80 -12.91 -33.53
CA GLY A 158 -23.32 -11.53 -33.54
C GLY A 158 -22.22 -11.14 -34.54
N LEU A 159 -21.57 -12.09 -35.23
CA LEU A 159 -20.42 -11.82 -36.12
C LEU A 159 -20.66 -12.28 -37.56
N GLY A 160 -21.60 -11.61 -38.24
CA GLY A 160 -21.88 -11.85 -39.66
C GLY A 160 -22.66 -10.73 -40.35
N SER A 161 -21.97 -10.02 -41.25
CA SER A 161 -22.51 -9.08 -42.25
C SER A 161 -23.13 -7.76 -41.75
N ALA A 162 -22.61 -6.64 -42.26
CA ALA A 162 -23.27 -5.34 -42.20
C ALA A 162 -24.26 -5.20 -43.37
N VAL A 163 -25.56 -5.10 -43.06
CA VAL A 163 -26.61 -4.69 -44.02
C VAL A 163 -27.54 -3.67 -43.32
N GLY A 164 -28.01 -2.68 -44.09
CA GLY A 164 -28.70 -1.49 -43.58
C GLY A 164 -30.16 -1.67 -43.13
N PRO A 165 -30.83 -0.58 -42.71
CA PRO A 165 -32.08 -0.64 -41.96
C PRO A 165 -33.36 -0.67 -42.83
N ALA A 166 -34.13 -1.75 -42.70
CA ALA A 166 -35.59 -1.86 -42.93
C ALA A 166 -36.04 -3.26 -42.45
N GLY A 167 -37.24 -3.50 -41.92
CA GLY A 167 -38.36 -2.64 -41.57
C GLY A 167 -39.37 -3.43 -40.71
N ASP A 168 -40.36 -2.76 -40.14
CA ASP A 168 -41.37 -3.36 -39.24
C ASP A 168 -42.37 -4.28 -39.99
N THR A 169 -42.69 -5.46 -39.43
CA THR A 169 -44.06 -6.04 -39.38
C THR A 169 -44.11 -7.42 -38.70
N GLY A 170 -45.05 -7.62 -37.77
CA GLY A 170 -45.93 -8.81 -37.77
C GLY A 170 -45.60 -10.04 -36.90
N ALA A 171 -46.11 -10.02 -35.66
CA ALA A 171 -46.79 -11.11 -34.90
C ALA A 171 -46.24 -12.56 -34.82
N PRO A 172 -46.46 -13.28 -33.68
CA PRO A 172 -45.74 -14.53 -33.37
C PRO A 172 -46.45 -15.81 -33.85
N GLY A 173 -45.66 -16.83 -34.22
CA GLY A 173 -46.17 -18.18 -34.47
C GLY A 173 -45.09 -19.25 -34.55
N GLY A 174 -45.38 -20.43 -33.97
CA GLY A 174 -44.65 -21.68 -34.25
C GLY A 174 -43.49 -22.00 -33.29
N ALA A 175 -43.77 -22.80 -32.26
CA ALA A 175 -42.72 -23.56 -31.58
C ALA A 175 -42.21 -24.68 -32.51
N GLY A 176 -40.91 -24.75 -32.75
CA GLY A 176 -40.29 -25.76 -33.59
C GLY A 176 -38.84 -26.04 -33.18
N ALA A 177 -38.53 -27.33 -33.01
CA ALA A 177 -37.20 -27.96 -32.90
C ALA A 177 -36.01 -27.10 -32.42
N GLY A 178 -35.50 -27.40 -31.22
CA GLY A 178 -34.27 -26.79 -30.72
C GLY A 178 -33.05 -27.19 -31.55
N GLU A 179 -32.43 -26.20 -32.21
CA GLU A 179 -31.05 -26.32 -32.65
C GLU A 179 -30.15 -26.46 -31.42
N ALA A 180 -29.23 -27.42 -31.45
CA ALA A 180 -28.17 -27.49 -30.46
C ALA A 180 -27.24 -26.30 -30.68
N ALA A 181 -27.34 -25.28 -29.81
CA ALA A 181 -26.55 -24.06 -29.93
C ALA A 181 -25.06 -24.38 -30.11
N ALA A 182 -24.46 -23.83 -31.15
CA ALA A 182 -23.07 -24.09 -31.50
C ALA A 182 -22.12 -23.16 -30.73
N TRP A 183 -20.94 -23.66 -30.39
CA TRP A 183 -19.86 -22.86 -29.82
C TRP A 183 -19.28 -21.93 -30.89
N GLN A 184 -19.26 -20.61 -30.64
CA GLN A 184 -18.69 -19.60 -31.56
C GLN A 184 -17.40 -19.01 -31.02
N GLU A 185 -16.41 -18.79 -31.89
CA GLU A 185 -15.11 -18.23 -31.51
C GLU A 185 -15.21 -16.71 -31.27
N VAL A 186 -14.76 -16.28 -30.09
CA VAL A 186 -14.82 -14.88 -29.63
C VAL A 186 -13.42 -14.25 -29.45
N ALA A 187 -12.38 -15.06 -29.23
CA ALA A 187 -10.99 -14.59 -29.24
C ALA A 187 -9.97 -15.72 -29.44
N THR A 188 -8.73 -15.36 -29.80
CA THR A 188 -7.58 -16.28 -29.98
C THR A 188 -6.38 -15.95 -29.07
N ALA A 189 -6.53 -14.96 -28.19
CA ALA A 189 -5.55 -14.64 -27.16
C ALA A 189 -5.74 -15.51 -25.91
N ARG A 190 -4.69 -15.67 -25.10
CA ARG A 190 -4.78 -16.34 -23.79
C ARG A 190 -5.79 -15.66 -22.86
N VAL A 191 -5.74 -14.33 -22.80
CA VAL A 191 -6.64 -13.52 -21.98
C VAL A 191 -7.87 -13.16 -22.79
N TYR A 192 -9.05 -13.35 -22.20
CA TYR A 192 -10.32 -12.86 -22.73
C TYR A 192 -11.00 -11.93 -21.71
N THR A 193 -11.54 -10.80 -22.16
CA THR A 193 -12.36 -9.92 -21.30
C THR A 193 -13.78 -9.98 -21.84
N PRO A 194 -14.74 -10.58 -21.13
CA PRO A 194 -16.11 -10.68 -21.61
C PRO A 194 -16.73 -9.32 -21.90
N ALA A 195 -17.50 -9.25 -22.98
CA ALA A 195 -18.20 -8.06 -23.42
C ALA A 195 -19.70 -8.12 -23.09
N GLU A 196 -20.40 -7.00 -23.26
CA GLU A 196 -21.85 -6.89 -23.02
C GLU A 196 -22.70 -7.92 -23.81
N CYS A 197 -22.25 -8.30 -25.01
CA CYS A 197 -22.89 -9.33 -25.83
C CYS A 197 -22.80 -10.75 -25.21
N ASP A 198 -21.83 -11.00 -24.33
CA ASP A 198 -21.59 -12.33 -23.78
C ASP A 198 -22.46 -12.64 -22.57
N VAL A 199 -23.20 -11.67 -22.03
CA VAL A 199 -24.02 -11.84 -20.80
C VAL A 199 -24.98 -13.02 -20.94
N GLY A 200 -24.89 -13.96 -20.00
CA GLY A 200 -25.64 -15.22 -20.01
C GLY A 200 -25.00 -16.37 -20.79
N ALA A 201 -23.95 -16.14 -21.58
CA ALA A 201 -23.25 -17.20 -22.31
C ALA A 201 -22.34 -18.03 -21.39
N GLN A 202 -22.17 -19.31 -21.70
CA GLN A 202 -21.07 -20.14 -21.21
C GLN A 202 -19.83 -19.88 -22.07
N LEU A 203 -18.65 -19.79 -21.45
CA LEU A 203 -17.37 -19.64 -22.15
C LEU A 203 -16.57 -20.95 -22.07
N ARG A 204 -15.90 -21.32 -23.16
CA ARG A 204 -14.91 -22.41 -23.22
C ARG A 204 -13.58 -21.84 -23.71
N VAL A 205 -12.52 -22.02 -22.93
CA VAL A 205 -11.15 -21.82 -23.42
C VAL A 205 -10.59 -23.15 -23.88
N GLU A 206 -9.93 -23.15 -25.04
CA GLU A 206 -9.15 -24.25 -25.58
C GLU A 206 -7.69 -23.81 -25.66
N VAL A 207 -6.79 -24.70 -25.25
CA VAL A 207 -5.33 -24.49 -25.33
C VAL A 207 -4.68 -25.69 -26.01
N THR A 208 -4.00 -25.41 -27.12
CA THR A 208 -3.17 -26.38 -27.83
C THR A 208 -1.72 -26.17 -27.39
N PRO A 209 -1.10 -27.14 -26.69
CA PRO A 209 0.29 -27.03 -26.27
C PRO A 209 1.22 -27.13 -27.48
N VAL A 210 2.27 -26.32 -27.51
CA VAL A 210 3.25 -26.31 -28.61
C VAL A 210 4.65 -26.34 -28.02
N ALA A 211 5.58 -27.07 -28.65
CA ALA A 211 7.01 -26.94 -28.38
C ALA A 211 7.76 -26.52 -29.64
N ARG A 212 8.70 -25.60 -29.48
CA ARG A 212 9.63 -25.16 -30.52
C ARG A 212 10.89 -26.02 -30.44
N SER A 213 11.12 -26.84 -31.45
CA SER A 213 12.33 -27.66 -31.55
C SER A 213 13.44 -26.91 -32.29
N SER A 214 14.66 -26.94 -31.75
CA SER A 214 15.83 -26.31 -32.37
C SER A 214 16.15 -26.96 -33.73
N GLY A 215 15.70 -26.34 -34.82
CA GLY A 215 15.96 -26.76 -36.19
C GLY A 215 14.96 -27.76 -36.80
N ARG A 216 13.87 -28.14 -36.11
CA ARG A 216 12.83 -29.03 -36.67
C ARG A 216 11.41 -28.44 -36.70
N GLY A 217 11.24 -27.18 -36.30
CA GLY A 217 9.96 -26.47 -36.33
C GLY A 217 9.12 -26.65 -35.06
N GLU A 218 7.84 -26.32 -35.15
CA GLU A 218 6.87 -26.43 -34.05
C GLU A 218 6.18 -27.80 -34.05
N THR A 219 6.13 -28.45 -32.89
CA THR A 219 5.28 -29.62 -32.65
C THR A 219 4.09 -29.19 -31.81
N ALA A 220 2.87 -29.49 -32.24
CA ALA A 220 1.66 -29.26 -31.47
C ALA A 220 1.16 -30.56 -30.84
N GLY A 221 0.67 -30.49 -29.60
CA GLY A 221 0.03 -31.60 -28.91
C GLY A 221 -1.50 -31.57 -29.00
N VAL A 222 -2.15 -32.39 -28.17
CA VAL A 222 -3.61 -32.46 -28.08
C VAL A 222 -4.14 -31.25 -27.30
N ALA A 223 -5.17 -30.59 -27.84
CA ALA A 223 -5.82 -29.47 -27.18
C ALA A 223 -6.57 -29.91 -25.90
N ALA A 224 -6.47 -29.12 -24.84
CA ALA A 224 -7.26 -29.27 -23.63
C ALA A 224 -8.23 -28.08 -23.48
N THR A 225 -9.33 -28.29 -22.76
CA THR A 225 -10.38 -27.26 -22.62
C THR A 225 -10.85 -27.08 -21.19
N ALA A 226 -11.21 -25.85 -20.82
CA ALA A 226 -11.92 -25.53 -19.58
C ALA A 226 -13.18 -24.70 -19.90
N VAL A 227 -14.26 -24.89 -19.14
CA VAL A 227 -15.54 -24.19 -19.30
C VAL A 227 -15.82 -23.36 -18.05
N VAL A 228 -16.33 -22.14 -18.23
CA VAL A 228 -16.68 -21.19 -17.17
C VAL A 228 -17.89 -20.37 -17.57
N GLY A 229 -18.84 -20.13 -16.65
CA GLY A 229 -20.04 -19.36 -16.94
C GLY A 229 -21.26 -19.73 -16.09
N PRO A 230 -22.39 -19.04 -16.30
CA PRO A 230 -22.61 -18.02 -17.34
C PRO A 230 -21.92 -16.68 -17.04
N VAL A 231 -21.62 -15.90 -18.08
CA VAL A 231 -21.09 -14.53 -17.92
C VAL A 231 -22.10 -13.64 -17.21
N GLY A 232 -21.69 -13.07 -16.09
CA GLY A 232 -22.46 -12.08 -15.34
C GLY A 232 -22.12 -10.64 -15.71
N ARG A 233 -22.87 -9.71 -15.13
CA ARG A 233 -22.48 -8.30 -15.08
C ARG A 233 -21.67 -8.08 -13.80
N GLY A 234 -20.56 -7.35 -13.89
CA GLY A 234 -19.88 -6.84 -12.71
C GLY A 234 -20.62 -5.66 -12.07
N PRO A 235 -20.05 -5.02 -11.03
CA PRO A 235 -20.61 -3.81 -10.45
C PRO A 235 -20.75 -2.71 -11.51
N ALA A 236 -21.90 -2.03 -11.54
CA ALA A 236 -22.21 -1.01 -12.55
C ALA A 236 -21.27 0.21 -12.57
N ASP A 237 -20.49 0.38 -11.51
CA ASP A 237 -19.45 1.40 -11.34
C ASP A 237 -18.22 0.72 -10.71
N PRO A 238 -17.22 0.31 -11.52
CA PRO A 238 -16.09 -0.48 -11.05
C PRO A 238 -15.20 0.26 -10.03
N PRO A 239 -14.65 -0.42 -9.01
CA PRO A 239 -13.88 0.16 -7.89
C PRO A 239 -12.97 1.33 -8.28
N ALA A 240 -12.14 1.10 -9.28
CA ALA A 240 -11.05 1.99 -9.61
C ALA A 240 -11.31 2.83 -10.86
N ALA A 241 -12.52 2.85 -11.45
CA ALA A 241 -12.78 3.50 -12.75
C ALA A 241 -12.25 4.94 -12.85
N ALA A 242 -12.52 5.80 -11.85
CA ALA A 242 -11.99 7.16 -11.80
C ALA A 242 -10.46 7.24 -11.61
N ARG A 243 -9.87 6.27 -10.91
CA ARG A 243 -8.41 6.17 -10.69
C ARG A 243 -7.70 5.62 -11.94
N HIS A 244 -8.31 4.65 -12.63
CA HIS A 244 -7.91 4.10 -13.92
C HIS A 244 -7.95 5.13 -15.03
N ALA A 245 -8.94 6.03 -15.03
CA ALA A 245 -8.93 7.18 -15.94
C ALA A 245 -7.68 8.06 -15.75
N ALA A 246 -7.12 8.13 -14.54
CA ALA A 246 -5.88 8.84 -14.23
C ALA A 246 -4.60 7.98 -14.41
N THR A 247 -4.70 6.72 -14.84
CA THR A 247 -3.56 5.83 -15.13
C THR A 247 -3.62 5.17 -16.51
N ARG A 248 -4.64 5.51 -17.30
CA ARG A 248 -4.90 5.00 -18.66
C ARG A 248 -3.66 5.03 -19.56
N ASP A 249 -2.90 6.13 -19.47
CA ASP A 249 -1.65 6.27 -20.19
C ASP A 249 -0.49 5.71 -19.34
N PRO A 250 0.33 4.80 -19.90
CA PRO A 250 1.53 4.31 -19.25
C PRO A 250 2.46 5.45 -18.85
N LEU A 251 3.06 5.35 -17.66
CA LEU A 251 4.02 6.35 -17.22
C LEU A 251 5.31 6.22 -18.04
N ALA A 252 5.52 7.16 -18.95
CA ALA A 252 6.70 7.17 -19.81
C ALA A 252 8.00 7.27 -18.98
N PRO A 253 9.07 6.54 -19.37
CA PRO A 253 10.38 6.74 -18.79
C PRO A 253 10.82 8.22 -18.85
N PRO A 254 11.44 8.74 -17.79
CA PRO A 254 12.06 7.95 -16.73
C PRO A 254 11.19 7.73 -15.47
N GLY A 255 9.90 8.08 -15.51
CA GLY A 255 8.99 7.94 -14.37
C GLY A 255 8.58 6.50 -14.10
N LEU A 256 8.47 6.09 -12.85
CA LEU A 256 8.08 4.76 -12.39
C LEU A 256 6.81 4.82 -11.53
N ARG A 257 5.80 4.01 -11.87
CA ARG A 257 4.55 3.89 -11.13
C ARG A 257 4.60 2.71 -10.16
N VAL A 258 4.35 2.99 -8.88
CA VAL A 258 4.39 2.01 -7.78
C VAL A 258 2.99 1.86 -7.18
N VAL A 259 2.59 0.62 -6.93
CA VAL A 259 1.35 0.25 -6.22
C VAL A 259 1.71 -0.54 -4.97
N THR A 260 1.09 -0.23 -3.82
CA THR A 260 0.98 -1.16 -2.70
C THR A 260 -0.48 -1.39 -2.32
N TYR A 261 -0.85 -2.64 -2.00
CA TYR A 261 -2.24 -3.01 -1.74
C TYR A 261 -2.34 -4.31 -0.92
N ASN A 262 -2.87 -4.23 0.30
CA ASN A 262 -3.38 -5.39 1.02
C ASN A 262 -4.70 -5.83 0.33
N ILE A 263 -4.75 -7.06 -0.18
CA ILE A 263 -5.88 -7.54 -1.00
C ILE A 263 -6.93 -8.35 -0.22
N LEU A 264 -6.79 -8.44 1.10
CA LEU A 264 -7.60 -9.24 2.03
C LEU A 264 -7.55 -10.75 1.70
N ALA A 265 -6.96 -11.57 2.56
CA ALA A 265 -6.78 -12.99 2.28
C ALA A 265 -8.12 -13.74 2.28
N ASP A 266 -8.29 -14.65 1.32
CA ASP A 266 -9.46 -15.51 1.18
C ASP A 266 -9.72 -16.31 2.45
N GLN A 267 -8.67 -16.85 3.07
CA GLN A 267 -8.79 -17.60 4.33
C GLN A 267 -9.29 -16.76 5.52
N TYR A 268 -9.02 -15.44 5.55
CA TYR A 268 -9.49 -14.56 6.62
C TYR A 268 -10.95 -14.16 6.37
N ALA A 269 -11.25 -13.72 5.15
CA ALA A 269 -12.60 -13.41 4.68
C ALA A 269 -13.57 -14.61 4.80
N ALA A 270 -13.08 -15.84 4.66
CA ALA A 270 -13.87 -17.07 4.78
C ALA A 270 -14.24 -17.46 6.23
N THR A 271 -13.65 -16.84 7.27
CA THR A 271 -13.94 -17.24 8.66
C THR A 271 -15.34 -16.83 9.11
N ASP A 272 -15.98 -17.64 9.96
CA ASP A 272 -17.27 -17.32 10.58
C ASP A 272 -17.22 -15.98 11.35
N TYR A 273 -16.09 -15.70 12.01
CA TYR A 273 -15.87 -14.43 12.70
C TYR A 273 -15.80 -13.25 11.72
N ALA A 274 -15.06 -13.37 10.62
CA ALA A 274 -15.01 -12.31 9.62
C ALA A 274 -16.39 -12.06 8.98
N GLN A 275 -17.10 -13.12 8.57
CA GLN A 275 -18.40 -13.01 7.91
C GLN A 275 -19.49 -12.42 8.82
N ARG A 276 -19.46 -12.71 10.14
CA ARG A 276 -20.51 -12.28 11.07
C ARG A 276 -20.17 -11.01 11.84
N VAL A 277 -18.89 -10.75 12.11
CA VAL A 277 -18.43 -9.66 12.99
C VAL A 277 -17.68 -8.58 12.21
N LEU A 278 -16.57 -8.91 11.55
CA LEU A 278 -15.73 -7.91 10.86
C LEU A 278 -16.40 -7.31 9.63
N PHE A 279 -17.09 -8.16 8.86
CA PHE A 279 -17.66 -7.87 7.55
C PHE A 279 -19.16 -8.20 7.48
N GLY A 280 -19.87 -8.27 8.61
CA GLY A 280 -21.32 -8.60 8.66
C GLY A 280 -22.27 -7.61 7.96
N TYR A 281 -21.74 -6.58 7.31
CA TYR A 281 -22.42 -5.64 6.40
C TYR A 281 -22.20 -5.96 4.91
N CYS A 282 -21.24 -6.84 4.59
CA CYS A 282 -20.92 -7.27 3.23
C CYS A 282 -21.54 -8.64 2.96
N PRO A 283 -22.53 -8.76 2.06
CA PRO A 283 -23.06 -10.02 1.58
C PRO A 283 -21.98 -11.04 1.18
N ALA A 284 -22.11 -12.28 1.66
CA ALA A 284 -21.13 -13.34 1.45
C ALA A 284 -20.76 -13.57 -0.03
N GLN A 285 -21.69 -13.35 -0.94
CA GLN A 285 -21.49 -13.44 -2.40
C GLN A 285 -20.44 -12.45 -2.95
N TRP A 286 -20.26 -11.28 -2.31
CA TRP A 286 -19.24 -10.29 -2.68
C TRP A 286 -17.94 -10.48 -1.90
N LEU A 287 -18.01 -11.14 -0.75
CA LEU A 287 -16.85 -11.55 0.04
C LEU A 287 -16.17 -12.82 -0.53
N ALA A 288 -16.90 -13.58 -1.34
CA ALA A 288 -16.44 -14.82 -1.97
C ALA A 288 -15.19 -14.61 -2.86
N PRO A 289 -14.16 -15.48 -2.77
CA PRO A 289 -12.94 -15.40 -3.58
C PRO A 289 -13.21 -15.27 -5.08
N GLU A 290 -14.23 -15.97 -5.58
CA GLU A 290 -14.61 -16.02 -6.98
C GLU A 290 -15.10 -14.66 -7.49
N TYR A 291 -15.66 -13.81 -6.62
CA TYR A 291 -16.06 -12.44 -6.92
C TYR A 291 -14.93 -11.44 -6.71
N ARG A 292 -14.20 -11.54 -5.58
CA ARG A 292 -13.14 -10.58 -5.23
C ARG A 292 -11.93 -10.65 -6.16
N ARG A 293 -11.48 -11.85 -6.54
CA ARG A 293 -10.26 -12.05 -7.34
C ARG A 293 -10.31 -11.33 -8.71
N PRO A 294 -11.38 -11.44 -9.53
CA PRO A 294 -11.52 -10.64 -10.75
C PRO A 294 -11.44 -9.13 -10.50
N LEU A 295 -12.07 -8.62 -9.44
CA LEU A 295 -12.03 -7.20 -9.09
C LEU A 295 -10.61 -6.74 -8.71
N ILE A 296 -9.86 -7.55 -7.94
CA ILE A 296 -8.46 -7.28 -7.59
C ILE A 296 -7.58 -7.24 -8.85
N VAL A 297 -7.73 -8.20 -9.74
CA VAL A 297 -6.98 -8.27 -11.00
C VAL A 297 -7.27 -7.04 -11.87
N GLN A 298 -8.55 -6.69 -12.05
CA GLN A 298 -8.95 -5.52 -12.85
C GLN A 298 -8.42 -4.22 -12.22
N GLU A 299 -8.51 -4.07 -10.90
CA GLU A 299 -7.99 -2.91 -10.16
C GLU A 299 -6.47 -2.77 -10.34
N VAL A 300 -5.71 -3.84 -10.09
CA VAL A 300 -4.23 -3.82 -10.18
C VAL A 300 -3.75 -3.58 -11.61
N LEU A 301 -4.33 -4.25 -12.61
CA LEU A 301 -3.91 -4.10 -14.00
C LEU A 301 -4.25 -2.71 -14.56
N GLY A 302 -5.43 -2.15 -14.24
CA GLY A 302 -5.83 -0.82 -14.72
C GLY A 302 -5.02 0.35 -14.15
N TYR A 303 -4.21 0.11 -13.11
CA TYR A 303 -3.21 1.10 -12.66
C TYR A 303 -2.00 1.23 -13.60
N ASP A 304 -1.78 0.27 -14.50
CA ASP A 304 -0.62 0.22 -15.41
C ASP A 304 0.72 0.52 -14.69
N ALA A 305 0.99 -0.23 -13.63
CA ALA A 305 2.14 0.00 -12.76
C ALA A 305 3.45 -0.61 -13.30
N ASP A 306 4.59 -0.09 -12.83
CA ASP A 306 5.91 -0.66 -13.09
C ASP A 306 6.36 -1.60 -11.98
N VAL A 307 5.92 -1.35 -10.74
CA VAL A 307 6.13 -2.18 -9.54
C VAL A 307 4.81 -2.30 -8.77
N VAL A 308 4.44 -3.52 -8.36
CA VAL A 308 3.25 -3.79 -7.54
C VAL A 308 3.65 -4.65 -6.35
N CYS A 309 3.35 -4.18 -5.14
CA CYS A 309 3.57 -4.86 -3.87
C CYS A 309 2.22 -5.23 -3.23
N LEU A 310 1.89 -6.51 -3.20
CA LEU A 310 0.66 -7.02 -2.60
C LEU A 310 0.94 -7.67 -1.24
N GLN A 311 -0.02 -7.54 -0.33
CA GLN A 311 -0.07 -8.18 0.99
C GLN A 311 -1.37 -8.99 1.12
N GLU A 312 -1.39 -9.98 2.02
CA GLU A 312 -2.52 -10.92 2.19
C GLU A 312 -2.88 -11.71 0.93
N VAL A 313 -1.86 -12.18 0.22
CA VAL A 313 -2.02 -13.01 -0.96
C VAL A 313 -2.02 -14.48 -0.54
N ASP A 314 -3.13 -15.21 -0.69
CA ASP A 314 -3.12 -16.67 -0.56
C ASP A 314 -2.27 -17.31 -1.66
N GLU A 315 -1.57 -18.40 -1.37
CA GLU A 315 -0.74 -19.12 -2.37
C GLU A 315 -1.56 -19.56 -3.60
N SER A 316 -2.84 -19.90 -3.40
CA SER A 316 -3.77 -20.23 -4.48
C SER A 316 -4.18 -19.01 -5.30
N ALA A 317 -4.43 -17.87 -4.66
CA ALA A 317 -4.74 -16.62 -5.35
C ALA A 317 -3.54 -16.13 -6.18
N PHE A 318 -2.31 -16.29 -5.66
CA PHE A 318 -1.09 -16.03 -6.43
C PHE A 318 -0.97 -16.95 -7.65
N ARG A 319 -0.85 -18.28 -7.44
CA ARG A 319 -0.51 -19.21 -8.54
C ARG A 319 -1.61 -19.37 -9.59
N LEU A 320 -2.87 -19.38 -9.17
CA LEU A 320 -3.98 -19.77 -10.04
C LEU A 320 -4.71 -18.57 -10.66
N CYS A 321 -4.52 -17.36 -10.11
CA CYS A 321 -5.17 -16.15 -10.59
C CYS A 321 -4.17 -15.02 -10.88
N LEU A 322 -3.54 -14.43 -9.86
CA LEU A 322 -2.71 -13.23 -10.04
C LEU A 322 -1.54 -13.45 -10.99
N GLN A 323 -0.76 -14.52 -10.80
CA GLN A 323 0.43 -14.79 -11.63
C GLN A 323 0.06 -14.95 -13.12
N PRO A 324 -0.88 -15.83 -13.55
CA PRO A 324 -1.31 -15.90 -14.95
C PRO A 324 -1.72 -14.56 -15.58
N HIS A 325 -2.48 -13.74 -14.85
CA HIS A 325 -2.93 -12.43 -15.36
C HIS A 325 -1.78 -11.42 -15.45
N MET A 326 -0.96 -11.31 -14.40
CA MET A 326 0.17 -10.37 -14.35
C MET A 326 1.25 -10.73 -15.37
N GLU A 327 1.53 -12.02 -15.58
CA GLU A 327 2.51 -12.47 -16.57
C GLU A 327 2.02 -12.24 -18.01
N ALA A 328 0.73 -12.47 -18.29
CA ALA A 328 0.13 -12.11 -19.57
C ALA A 328 0.14 -10.59 -19.82
N ALA A 329 0.06 -9.77 -18.76
CA ALA A 329 0.23 -8.33 -18.81
C ALA A 329 1.72 -7.86 -18.84
N GLY A 330 2.68 -8.78 -19.01
CA GLY A 330 4.10 -8.44 -19.16
C GLY A 330 4.88 -8.20 -17.87
N PHE A 331 4.34 -8.58 -16.71
CA PHE A 331 5.05 -8.55 -15.43
C PHE A 331 5.83 -9.85 -15.18
N ALA A 332 6.96 -9.76 -14.51
CA ALA A 332 7.49 -10.87 -13.73
C ALA A 332 7.12 -10.62 -12.27
N GLY A 333 7.08 -11.66 -11.44
CA GLY A 333 6.81 -11.47 -10.03
C GLY A 333 7.12 -12.71 -9.20
N HIS A 334 6.98 -12.57 -7.88
CA HIS A 334 7.27 -13.64 -6.95
C HIS A 334 6.42 -13.54 -5.68
N TYR A 335 6.19 -14.71 -5.07
CA TYR A 335 5.42 -14.89 -3.85
C TYR A 335 6.28 -15.41 -2.70
N THR A 336 5.93 -15.00 -1.48
CA THR A 336 6.51 -15.48 -0.22
C THR A 336 5.37 -15.66 0.77
N ASN A 337 5.13 -16.91 1.20
CA ASN A 337 4.16 -17.21 2.24
C ASN A 337 4.65 -16.69 3.61
N LYS A 338 3.76 -16.30 4.53
CA LYS A 338 4.14 -16.00 5.91
C LYS A 338 4.71 -17.23 6.61
N ALA A 339 5.61 -17.00 7.56
CA ALA A 339 6.42 -18.06 8.14
C ALA A 339 5.67 -18.85 9.22
N GLY A 340 5.40 -20.14 9.01
CA GLY A 340 4.73 -21.01 9.97
C GLY A 340 3.48 -21.66 9.40
N ARG A 341 2.36 -21.61 10.13
CA ARG A 341 1.08 -22.25 9.72
C ARG A 341 0.15 -21.35 8.89
N THR A 342 0.41 -20.04 8.83
CA THR A 342 -0.35 -19.07 8.02
C THR A 342 -0.20 -19.37 6.53
N ARG A 343 -1.30 -19.31 5.76
CA ARG A 343 -1.34 -19.69 4.33
C ARG A 343 -1.49 -18.52 3.34
N GLU A 344 -1.18 -17.31 3.80
CA GLU A 344 -1.06 -16.09 2.99
C GLU A 344 0.30 -15.44 3.20
N GLY A 345 0.69 -14.56 2.28
CA GLY A 345 1.83 -13.67 2.47
C GLY A 345 1.87 -12.54 1.46
N SER A 346 3.06 -12.27 0.93
CA SER A 346 3.33 -11.11 0.07
C SER A 346 3.70 -11.51 -1.34
N ALA A 347 3.28 -10.72 -2.32
CA ALA A 347 3.70 -10.85 -3.71
C ALA A 347 4.28 -9.53 -4.24
N THR A 348 5.38 -9.60 -4.99
CA THR A 348 5.95 -8.42 -5.65
C THR A 348 6.06 -8.70 -7.15
N PHE A 349 5.48 -7.82 -7.97
CA PHE A 349 5.52 -7.86 -9.42
C PHE A 349 6.25 -6.64 -9.98
N PHE A 350 6.91 -6.79 -11.13
CA PHE A 350 7.60 -5.71 -11.84
C PHE A 350 7.54 -5.90 -13.36
N ARG A 351 7.45 -4.79 -14.10
CA ARG A 351 7.25 -4.77 -15.57
C ARG A 351 8.51 -5.21 -16.32
N ARG A 352 8.47 -6.39 -16.98
CA ARG A 352 9.64 -7.04 -17.63
C ARG A 352 10.31 -6.16 -18.69
N ALA A 353 9.53 -5.33 -19.38
CA ALA A 353 10.02 -4.42 -20.42
C ALA A 353 10.89 -3.27 -19.88
N ARG A 354 10.82 -2.99 -18.56
CA ARG A 354 11.51 -1.86 -17.93
C ARG A 354 12.48 -2.28 -16.83
N LEU A 355 12.09 -3.27 -16.03
CA LEU A 355 12.82 -3.69 -14.84
C LEU A 355 13.16 -5.18 -14.94
N ARG A 356 14.39 -5.52 -14.54
CA ARG A 356 14.87 -6.90 -14.40
C ARG A 356 15.35 -7.17 -12.98
N LEU A 357 15.13 -8.39 -12.52
CA LEU A 357 15.62 -8.84 -11.22
C LEU A 357 17.16 -8.93 -11.22
N VAL A 358 17.77 -8.39 -10.17
CA VAL A 358 19.21 -8.53 -9.89
C VAL A 358 19.41 -9.46 -8.70
N ARG A 359 18.65 -9.26 -7.63
CA ARG A 359 18.74 -10.03 -6.39
C ARG A 359 17.38 -10.05 -5.69
N ARG A 360 17.05 -11.16 -5.05
CA ARG A 360 15.91 -11.30 -4.14
C ARG A 360 16.40 -11.93 -2.85
N THR A 361 15.93 -11.41 -1.73
CA THR A 361 16.09 -11.99 -0.40
C THR A 361 14.73 -11.95 0.28
N ASP A 362 14.24 -13.11 0.70
CA ASP A 362 13.03 -13.20 1.52
C ASP A 362 13.44 -13.35 2.98
N VAL A 363 12.78 -12.62 3.86
CA VAL A 363 13.13 -12.54 5.29
C VAL A 363 11.94 -13.00 6.12
N ALA A 364 12.12 -14.00 6.97
CA ALA A 364 11.20 -14.33 8.04
C ALA A 364 11.69 -13.69 9.35
N MET A 365 10.91 -12.77 9.93
CA MET A 365 11.42 -11.94 11.04
C MET A 365 11.80 -12.77 12.26
N LYS A 366 11.03 -13.82 12.57
CA LYS A 366 11.34 -14.76 13.66
C LYS A 366 12.73 -15.39 13.55
N GLU A 367 13.24 -15.62 12.33
CA GLU A 367 14.56 -16.22 12.08
C GLU A 367 15.69 -15.23 12.35
N LEU A 368 15.47 -13.93 12.10
CA LEU A 368 16.42 -12.87 12.49
C LEU A 368 16.50 -12.71 14.02
N PHE A 369 15.37 -12.80 14.72
CA PHE A 369 15.31 -12.59 16.18
C PHE A 369 15.61 -13.84 17.02
N ALA A 370 15.43 -15.05 16.48
CA ALA A 370 15.67 -16.31 17.19
C ALA A 370 17.09 -16.44 17.80
N PRO A 371 18.20 -16.23 17.07
CA PRO A 371 19.55 -16.38 17.64
C PRO A 371 19.86 -15.31 18.70
N LEU A 372 19.24 -14.13 18.62
CA LEU A 372 19.51 -13.01 19.54
C LEU A 372 19.03 -13.30 20.97
N ALA A 373 18.00 -14.15 21.11
CA ALA A 373 17.49 -14.58 22.41
C ALA A 373 18.37 -15.65 23.09
N ALA A 374 19.30 -16.29 22.37
CA ALA A 374 20.17 -17.31 22.92
C ALA A 374 21.30 -16.70 23.79
N PRO A 375 21.83 -17.44 24.79
CA PRO A 375 23.03 -17.03 25.52
C PRO A 375 24.22 -16.82 24.59
N ALA A 376 25.07 -15.83 24.88
CA ALA A 376 26.26 -15.57 24.08
C ALA A 376 27.27 -16.73 24.21
N THR A 377 27.61 -17.37 23.09
CA THR A 377 28.45 -18.59 23.04
C THR A 377 29.96 -18.31 23.09
N GLY A 378 30.39 -17.09 23.43
CA GLY A 378 31.80 -16.66 23.45
C GLY A 378 32.46 -16.51 22.08
N HIS A 379 31.79 -16.90 21.00
CA HIS A 379 32.27 -16.78 19.62
C HIS A 379 31.74 -15.49 18.99
N ALA A 380 32.44 -14.98 17.97
CA ALA A 380 31.94 -13.85 17.18
C ALA A 380 30.64 -14.24 16.46
N ALA A 381 29.56 -13.49 16.70
CA ALA A 381 28.28 -13.73 16.07
C ALA A 381 28.40 -13.60 14.54
N PRO A 382 27.76 -14.46 13.73
CA PRO A 382 27.81 -14.38 12.28
C PRO A 382 27.28 -13.02 11.78
N PRO A 383 27.71 -12.53 10.60
CA PRO A 383 27.40 -11.17 10.13
C PRO A 383 25.91 -10.82 9.98
N GLY A 384 25.01 -11.80 9.96
CA GLY A 384 23.55 -11.58 10.02
C GLY A 384 23.09 -11.20 11.44
N GLU A 385 23.53 -11.95 12.45
CA GLU A 385 23.20 -11.69 13.86
C GLU A 385 23.81 -10.38 14.37
N ALA A 386 25.04 -10.07 13.94
CA ALA A 386 25.74 -8.85 14.33
C ALA A 386 24.97 -7.55 13.97
N ARG A 387 24.20 -7.54 12.87
CA ARG A 387 23.37 -6.39 12.46
C ARG A 387 22.26 -6.07 13.48
N HIS A 388 21.68 -7.11 14.07
CA HIS A 388 20.51 -7.03 14.95
C HIS A 388 20.87 -7.13 16.44
N ALA A 389 22.16 -7.32 16.76
CA ALA A 389 22.67 -7.54 18.11
C ALA A 389 22.23 -6.51 19.17
N ARG A 390 21.86 -5.29 18.76
CA ARG A 390 21.27 -4.27 19.66
C ARG A 390 20.01 -4.73 20.40
N PHE A 391 19.27 -5.69 19.84
CA PHE A 391 18.06 -6.25 20.47
C PHE A 391 18.36 -7.42 21.40
N ALA A 392 19.56 -8.01 21.35
CA ALA A 392 19.88 -9.22 22.12
C ALA A 392 19.81 -9.04 23.66
N PRO A 393 20.22 -7.90 24.27
CA PRO A 393 20.04 -7.68 25.72
C PRO A 393 18.55 -7.72 26.12
N MET A 394 17.73 -6.89 25.48
CA MET A 394 16.27 -6.83 25.69
C MET A 394 15.58 -8.19 25.50
N LEU A 395 16.00 -9.01 24.53
CA LEU A 395 15.42 -10.33 24.27
C LEU A 395 15.82 -11.40 25.30
N ARG A 396 17.04 -11.34 25.82
CA ARG A 396 17.49 -12.22 26.92
C ARG A 396 16.85 -11.83 28.24
N GLU A 397 16.67 -10.53 28.47
CA GLU A 397 16.01 -10.00 29.67
C GLU A 397 14.49 -10.21 29.65
N SER A 398 13.86 -10.27 28.48
CA SER A 398 12.41 -10.47 28.33
C SER A 398 12.06 -11.76 27.55
N PRO A 399 12.06 -12.93 28.20
CA PRO A 399 11.65 -14.20 27.59
C PRO A 399 10.24 -14.17 26.98
N ALA A 400 9.33 -13.36 27.55
CA ALA A 400 7.98 -13.18 27.01
C ALA A 400 7.98 -12.50 25.63
N LEU A 401 8.82 -11.47 25.44
CA LEU A 401 9.00 -10.81 24.14
C LEU A 401 9.69 -11.73 23.14
N ALA A 402 10.73 -12.46 23.56
CA ALA A 402 11.40 -13.44 22.71
C ALA A 402 10.42 -14.52 22.22
N ALA A 403 9.60 -15.09 23.11
CA ALA A 403 8.56 -16.05 22.75
C ALA A 403 7.48 -15.43 21.84
N ALA A 404 7.09 -14.17 22.08
CA ALA A 404 6.13 -13.47 21.23
C ALA A 404 6.65 -13.30 19.79
N LEU A 405 7.91 -12.90 19.60
CA LEU A 405 8.53 -12.75 18.28
C LEU A 405 8.61 -14.09 17.52
N GLN A 406 8.75 -15.22 18.22
CA GLN A 406 8.70 -16.56 17.59
C GLN A 406 7.28 -16.98 17.17
N LYS A 407 6.23 -16.46 17.81
CA LYS A 407 4.83 -16.67 17.40
C LYS A 407 4.38 -15.73 16.27
N VAL A 408 5.09 -14.62 16.02
CA VAL A 408 4.74 -13.65 14.96
C VAL A 408 5.24 -14.10 13.58
N ALA A 409 4.31 -14.29 12.64
CA ALA A 409 4.57 -14.85 11.31
C ALA A 409 5.02 -13.83 10.24
N THR A 410 5.37 -12.59 10.62
CA THR A 410 5.76 -11.52 9.68
C THR A 410 6.93 -11.93 8.79
N ILE A 411 6.78 -11.66 7.50
CA ILE A 411 7.83 -11.79 6.47
C ILE A 411 8.03 -10.46 5.76
N ALA A 412 9.13 -10.34 5.03
CA ALA A 412 9.32 -9.31 4.01
C ALA A 412 10.01 -9.89 2.78
N GLN A 413 9.75 -9.26 1.64
CA GLN A 413 10.47 -9.47 0.39
C GLN A 413 11.39 -8.28 0.16
N LEU A 414 12.67 -8.51 -0.09
CA LEU A 414 13.64 -7.50 -0.49
C LEU A 414 14.09 -7.81 -1.92
N THR A 415 13.71 -6.96 -2.87
CA THR A 415 13.87 -7.20 -4.31
C THR A 415 14.67 -6.08 -4.96
N VAL A 416 15.91 -6.39 -5.36
CA VAL A 416 16.76 -5.46 -6.12
C VAL A 416 16.44 -5.58 -7.60
N LEU A 417 16.00 -4.46 -8.18
CA LEU A 417 15.65 -4.34 -9.59
C LEU A 417 16.60 -3.37 -10.29
N ALA A 418 16.97 -3.66 -11.54
CA ALA A 418 17.72 -2.75 -12.40
C ALA A 418 16.90 -2.40 -13.65
N PRO A 419 17.10 -1.22 -14.25
CA PRO A 419 16.59 -0.92 -15.58
C PRO A 419 17.10 -1.94 -16.61
N VAL A 420 16.22 -2.31 -17.55
CA VAL A 420 16.58 -3.12 -18.71
C VAL A 420 17.45 -2.31 -19.66
N ASP A 421 16.97 -1.15 -20.10
CA ASP A 421 17.71 -0.25 -20.98
C ASP A 421 19.00 0.28 -20.32
N ALA A 422 20.03 0.47 -21.13
CA ALA A 422 21.32 1.06 -20.77
C ALA A 422 21.25 2.59 -20.65
N ALA A 423 20.42 3.25 -21.48
CA ALA A 423 20.31 4.70 -21.54
C ALA A 423 19.25 5.29 -20.58
N ALA A 424 18.35 4.47 -20.05
CA ALA A 424 17.31 4.89 -19.10
C ALA A 424 17.89 5.63 -17.89
N ARG A 425 17.30 6.81 -17.59
CA ARG A 425 17.68 7.62 -16.42
C ARG A 425 17.19 6.98 -15.11
N ASP A 426 16.18 6.11 -15.18
CA ASP A 426 15.66 5.24 -14.13
C ASP A 426 16.81 4.68 -13.29
N GLY A 427 16.71 4.77 -11.97
CA GLY A 427 17.71 4.18 -11.07
C GLY A 427 17.45 2.69 -10.84
N PRO A 428 18.47 1.92 -10.43
CA PRO A 428 18.18 0.66 -9.75
C PRO A 428 17.40 0.91 -8.45
N LEU A 429 16.57 -0.04 -8.07
CA LEU A 429 15.69 0.01 -6.91
C LEU A 429 16.01 -1.13 -5.96
N CYS A 430 15.83 -0.91 -4.66
CA CYS A 430 15.63 -1.96 -3.69
C CYS A 430 14.20 -1.82 -3.17
N VAL A 431 13.33 -2.76 -3.52
CA VAL A 431 11.92 -2.76 -3.15
C VAL A 431 11.75 -3.66 -1.94
N VAL A 432 11.33 -3.11 -0.80
CA VAL A 432 10.83 -3.85 0.35
C VAL A 432 9.32 -3.97 0.23
N ASN A 433 8.79 -5.18 0.38
CA ASN A 433 7.36 -5.43 0.56
C ASN A 433 7.15 -6.24 1.85
N THR A 434 6.35 -5.74 2.79
CA THR A 434 6.07 -6.44 4.06
C THR A 434 4.62 -6.28 4.50
N HIS A 435 4.19 -7.15 5.43
CA HIS A 435 2.97 -7.03 6.19
C HIS A 435 3.34 -7.20 7.68
N LEU A 436 3.46 -6.07 8.40
CA LEU A 436 3.85 -6.05 9.81
C LEU A 436 2.75 -6.55 10.75
N PHE A 437 3.10 -6.88 11.99
CA PHE A 437 2.20 -7.55 12.92
C PHE A 437 0.99 -6.68 13.35
N PHE A 438 -0.21 -7.17 13.04
CA PHE A 438 -1.49 -6.45 13.21
C PHE A 438 -1.85 -6.04 14.65
N HIS A 439 -1.36 -6.76 15.67
CA HIS A 439 -1.94 -6.63 17.01
C HIS A 439 -1.76 -5.21 17.59
N PRO A 440 -2.83 -4.51 18.01
CA PRO A 440 -2.77 -3.09 18.35
C PRO A 440 -1.90 -2.80 19.58
N ARG A 441 -1.76 -3.77 20.50
CA ARG A 441 -0.90 -3.65 21.70
C ARG A 441 0.56 -4.05 21.46
N ALA A 442 0.97 -4.34 20.23
CA ALA A 442 2.33 -4.77 19.90
C ALA A 442 3.15 -3.77 19.05
N PRO A 443 3.11 -2.44 19.30
CA PRO A 443 3.80 -1.46 18.45
C PRO A 443 5.33 -1.61 18.48
N HIS A 444 5.92 -1.89 19.65
CA HIS A 444 7.33 -2.28 19.80
C HIS A 444 7.80 -3.39 18.83
N ILE A 445 7.01 -4.46 18.60
CA ILE A 445 7.34 -5.53 17.65
C ILE A 445 7.41 -4.98 16.23
N ARG A 446 6.46 -4.13 15.82
CA ARG A 446 6.48 -3.47 14.50
C ARG A 446 7.69 -2.55 14.34
N THR A 447 8.04 -1.81 15.39
CA THR A 447 9.23 -0.96 15.46
C THR A 447 10.53 -1.76 15.33
N MET A 448 10.68 -2.87 16.08
CA MET A 448 11.81 -3.80 15.95
C MET A 448 11.89 -4.40 14.54
N HIS A 449 10.76 -4.84 13.99
CA HIS A 449 10.71 -5.41 12.64
C HIS A 449 11.12 -4.39 11.58
N THR A 450 10.62 -3.17 11.65
CA THR A 450 10.95 -2.07 10.73
C THR A 450 12.44 -1.76 10.75
N ALA A 451 13.03 -1.65 11.95
CA ALA A 451 14.47 -1.41 12.11
C ALA A 451 15.34 -2.54 11.53
N ALA A 452 14.96 -3.79 11.80
CA ALA A 452 15.65 -4.96 11.24
C ALA A 452 15.55 -5.00 9.71
N LEU A 453 14.37 -4.72 9.13
CA LEU A 453 14.18 -4.66 7.68
C LEU A 453 14.98 -3.55 7.01
N LEU A 454 15.14 -2.39 7.67
CA LEU A 454 16.00 -1.32 7.18
C LEU A 454 17.48 -1.72 7.21
N ALA A 455 17.92 -2.43 8.24
CA ALA A 455 19.29 -2.98 8.29
C ALA A 455 19.53 -4.06 7.22
N GLU A 456 18.57 -4.96 6.98
CA GLU A 456 18.65 -5.96 5.91
C GLU A 456 18.63 -5.31 4.51
N ALA A 457 17.79 -4.29 4.29
CA ALA A 457 17.75 -3.55 3.03
C ALA A 457 19.07 -2.80 2.77
N GLY A 458 19.69 -2.22 3.80
CA GLY A 458 21.03 -1.63 3.73
C GLY A 458 22.09 -2.66 3.34
N ALA A 459 22.17 -3.76 4.09
CA ALA A 459 23.12 -4.84 3.82
C ALA A 459 22.96 -5.43 2.42
N LEU A 460 21.72 -5.63 1.95
CA LEU A 460 21.46 -6.13 0.60
C LEU A 460 21.90 -5.14 -0.49
N ILE A 461 21.65 -3.84 -0.29
CA ILE A 461 22.08 -2.76 -1.19
C ILE A 461 23.61 -2.72 -1.30
N ASP A 462 24.31 -2.92 -0.19
CA ASP A 462 25.77 -2.91 -0.15
C ASP A 462 26.36 -4.22 -0.74
N GLU A 463 25.73 -5.39 -0.50
CA GLU A 463 26.06 -6.68 -1.15
C GLU A 463 26.03 -6.56 -2.68
N VAL A 464 24.97 -5.93 -3.23
CA VAL A 464 24.80 -5.82 -4.68
C VAL A 464 25.55 -4.66 -5.32
N ALA A 465 26.15 -3.74 -4.55
CA ALA A 465 26.67 -2.46 -5.07
C ALA A 465 27.68 -2.62 -6.23
N GLY A 466 28.49 -3.69 -6.21
CA GLY A 466 29.44 -4.03 -7.26
C GLY A 466 28.86 -4.83 -8.45
N ALA A 467 27.59 -5.20 -8.42
CA ALA A 467 27.00 -6.03 -9.47
C ALA A 467 26.98 -5.28 -10.82
N PRO A 468 27.48 -5.88 -11.92
CA PRO A 468 27.52 -5.23 -13.24
C PRO A 468 26.15 -4.73 -13.71
N ALA A 469 25.08 -5.37 -13.24
CA ALA A 469 23.71 -4.99 -13.53
C ALA A 469 23.32 -3.58 -13.07
N LEU A 470 23.96 -3.05 -12.03
CA LEU A 470 23.66 -1.75 -11.44
C LEU A 470 24.50 -0.61 -12.02
N ARG A 471 25.53 -0.93 -12.82
CA ARG A 471 26.39 0.04 -13.51
C ARG A 471 27.01 1.08 -12.55
N GLY A 472 27.42 0.65 -11.36
CA GLY A 472 27.98 1.50 -10.30
C GLY A 472 26.98 2.44 -9.60
N ARG A 473 25.67 2.34 -9.89
CA ARG A 473 24.63 3.15 -9.24
C ARG A 473 24.08 2.40 -8.03
N ARG A 474 24.20 2.99 -6.83
CA ARG A 474 23.53 2.46 -5.62
C ARG A 474 22.01 2.44 -5.84
N PRO A 475 21.32 1.30 -5.57
CA PRO A 475 19.87 1.24 -5.56
C PRO A 475 19.24 2.28 -4.64
N ALA A 476 18.09 2.82 -5.06
CA ALA A 476 17.24 3.66 -4.22
C ALA A 476 16.22 2.79 -3.47
N LEU A 477 16.05 3.02 -2.17
CA LEU A 477 15.09 2.26 -1.36
C LEU A 477 13.65 2.72 -1.63
N LEU A 478 12.79 1.75 -1.92
CA LEU A 478 11.32 1.84 -1.85
C LEU A 478 10.84 0.90 -0.74
N PHE A 479 10.23 1.42 0.32
CA PHE A 479 9.67 0.60 1.40
C PHE A 479 8.15 0.62 1.30
N CYS A 480 7.57 -0.48 0.80
CA CYS A 480 6.15 -0.66 0.59
C CYS A 480 5.56 -1.65 1.60
N GLY A 481 4.29 -1.48 1.93
CA GLY A 481 3.53 -2.52 2.61
C GLY A 481 2.46 -2.03 3.57
N ASP A 482 1.75 -2.99 4.14
CA ASP A 482 0.90 -2.81 5.30
C ASP A 482 1.78 -2.81 6.55
N LEU A 483 1.94 -1.63 7.15
CA LEU A 483 2.74 -1.45 8.36
C LEU A 483 1.93 -1.65 9.64
N ASN A 484 0.61 -1.87 9.57
CA ASN A 484 -0.30 -2.01 10.72
C ASN A 484 -0.07 -0.91 11.80
N SER A 485 0.30 0.29 11.36
CA SER A 485 0.82 1.38 12.19
C SER A 485 0.12 2.69 11.84
N ASP A 486 -1.00 2.93 12.51
CA ASP A 486 -1.86 4.09 12.32
C ASP A 486 -1.33 5.34 13.04
N ILE A 487 -1.25 6.47 12.33
CA ILE A 487 -0.80 7.75 12.88
C ILE A 487 -1.92 8.57 13.55
N ASN A 488 -3.19 8.19 13.36
CA ASN A 488 -4.34 9.00 13.78
C ASN A 488 -4.45 9.21 15.32
N ASP A 489 -3.88 8.30 16.12
CA ASP A 489 -3.80 8.41 17.58
C ASP A 489 -2.43 8.92 18.09
N GLY A 490 -1.48 9.19 17.19
CA GLY A 490 -0.08 9.54 17.46
C GLY A 490 0.86 8.74 16.58
N VAL A 491 2.04 9.28 16.26
CA VAL A 491 3.02 8.62 15.37
C VAL A 491 3.57 7.35 16.03
N PRO A 492 3.42 6.14 15.44
CA PRO A 492 4.02 4.91 15.95
C PRO A 492 5.52 4.85 15.64
N GLY A 493 6.30 4.14 16.44
CA GLY A 493 7.76 4.09 16.30
C GLY A 493 8.25 3.55 14.96
N ALA A 494 7.48 2.67 14.30
CA ALA A 494 7.76 2.19 12.95
C ALA A 494 7.70 3.33 11.91
N VAL A 495 6.71 4.21 12.02
CA VAL A 495 6.52 5.36 11.13
C VAL A 495 7.50 6.47 11.47
N GLU A 496 7.70 6.77 12.76
CA GLU A 496 8.67 7.79 13.20
C GLU A 496 10.08 7.41 12.76
N LEU A 497 10.52 6.16 12.97
CA LEU A 497 11.82 5.68 12.55
C LEU A 497 12.03 5.86 11.04
N LEU A 498 11.06 5.44 10.21
CA LEU A 498 11.10 5.61 8.75
C LEU A 498 11.17 7.10 8.35
N GLN A 499 10.53 8.00 9.09
CA GLN A 499 10.42 9.42 8.72
C GLN A 499 11.62 10.26 9.19
N SER A 500 12.11 10.05 10.41
CA SER A 500 13.18 10.83 11.04
C SER A 500 14.57 10.22 10.84
N GLY A 501 14.63 8.91 10.57
CA GLY A 501 15.85 8.10 10.59
C GLY A 501 16.36 7.74 12.00
N ARG A 502 15.66 8.15 13.08
CA ARG A 502 16.02 7.88 14.49
C ARG A 502 14.80 7.69 15.38
N LEU A 503 14.85 6.73 16.29
CA LEU A 503 13.83 6.54 17.33
C LEU A 503 14.51 6.44 18.71
N PRO A 504 14.16 7.30 19.68
CA PRO A 504 14.77 7.27 21.00
C PRO A 504 14.26 6.10 21.86
N ALA A 505 15.10 5.68 22.81
CA ALA A 505 14.76 4.67 23.81
C ALA A 505 13.57 5.05 24.71
N ASP A 506 13.22 6.34 24.83
CA ASP A 506 12.04 6.79 25.59
C ASP A 506 10.73 6.80 24.78
N HIS A 507 10.73 6.34 23.52
CA HIS A 507 9.53 6.32 22.68
C HIS A 507 8.39 5.46 23.27
N TRP A 508 7.14 5.90 23.10
CA TRP A 508 5.98 5.33 23.79
C TRP A 508 5.66 3.89 23.36
N ASP A 509 6.04 3.49 22.14
CA ASP A 509 5.93 2.12 21.63
C ASP A 509 6.47 1.08 22.60
N TRP A 510 7.66 1.33 23.16
CA TRP A 510 8.34 0.44 24.09
C TRP A 510 7.51 0.23 25.36
N THR A 511 7.04 1.33 25.94
CA THR A 511 6.23 1.31 27.17
C THR A 511 4.85 0.67 26.94
N MET A 512 4.22 0.92 25.79
CA MET A 512 2.93 0.30 25.45
C MET A 512 3.07 -1.20 25.14
N GLY A 513 4.17 -1.56 24.48
CA GLY A 513 4.52 -2.92 24.13
C GLY A 513 4.94 -3.81 25.30
N ALA A 514 5.54 -3.24 26.33
CA ALA A 514 6.11 -3.99 27.47
C ALA A 514 5.13 -4.95 28.18
N GLY A 515 3.83 -4.67 28.12
CA GLY A 515 2.78 -5.53 28.67
C GLY A 515 2.09 -6.43 27.64
N PHE A 516 2.73 -6.71 26.50
CA PHE A 516 2.23 -7.63 25.48
C PHE A 516 2.83 -9.03 25.66
N SER A 517 1.95 -10.01 25.81
CA SER A 517 2.25 -11.42 25.65
C SER A 517 1.08 -12.07 24.92
N PHE A 518 1.32 -13.19 24.25
CA PHE A 518 0.24 -14.11 23.93
C PHE A 518 -0.30 -14.71 25.23
N ALA A 519 -1.59 -15.05 25.28
CA ALA A 519 -2.13 -15.80 26.41
C ALA A 519 -1.40 -17.16 26.53
N PRO A 520 -1.21 -17.69 27.76
CA PRO A 520 -0.90 -19.11 27.91
C PRO A 520 -2.03 -19.91 27.23
N GLU A 521 -1.66 -20.99 26.56
CA GLU A 521 -2.63 -21.88 25.91
C GLU A 521 -3.48 -22.53 27.01
N GLU A 522 -4.78 -22.21 27.04
CA GLU A 522 -5.76 -23.07 27.70
C GLU A 522 -5.83 -24.36 26.87
N ASP A 523 -5.81 -25.53 27.52
CA ASP A 523 -5.81 -26.83 26.83
C ASP A 523 -7.04 -26.99 25.92
N GLU A 524 -6.84 -26.79 24.61
CA GLU A 524 -7.83 -27.10 23.58
C GLU A 524 -8.20 -28.60 23.68
N PRO A 525 -9.50 -28.95 23.82
CA PRO A 525 -9.91 -30.34 23.94
C PRO A 525 -9.57 -31.09 22.64
N ALA A 526 -8.84 -32.19 22.78
CA ALA A 526 -8.33 -32.97 21.65
C ALA A 526 -9.43 -33.28 20.61
N ALA A 527 -9.15 -32.92 19.35
CA ALA A 527 -10.01 -33.25 18.23
C ALA A 527 -10.30 -34.75 18.19
N SER A 528 -11.56 -35.10 17.93
CA SER A 528 -12.07 -36.47 17.95
C SER A 528 -11.26 -37.40 17.03
N PRO A 529 -10.89 -38.61 17.47
CA PRO A 529 -10.12 -39.54 16.64
C PRO A 529 -11.00 -40.17 15.55
N ASP A 530 -10.60 -39.99 14.29
CA ASP A 530 -11.18 -40.73 13.16
C ASP A 530 -10.72 -42.21 13.22
N PRO A 531 -11.61 -43.20 13.00
CA PRO A 531 -11.29 -44.60 13.30
C PRO A 531 -10.71 -45.37 12.09
N ALA A 532 -9.48 -45.88 12.21
CA ALA A 532 -9.06 -47.26 11.88
C ALA A 532 -7.55 -47.39 11.58
N GLY A 533 -6.89 -48.46 12.08
CA GLY A 533 -5.77 -49.09 11.35
C GLY A 533 -4.32 -48.97 11.88
N ALA A 534 -4.11 -49.27 13.16
CA ALA A 534 -2.91 -49.88 13.80
C ALA A 534 -1.87 -50.66 12.93
N PRO A 535 -0.67 -51.03 13.46
CA PRO A 535 0.14 -50.47 14.58
C PRO A 535 1.69 -50.51 14.36
N ALA A 536 2.45 -50.23 15.44
CA ALA A 536 3.85 -50.56 15.78
C ALA A 536 4.83 -49.35 15.81
N ALA A 537 5.71 -49.17 16.81
CA ALA A 537 5.89 -49.87 18.10
C ALA A 537 6.45 -48.88 19.15
N ALA A 538 6.27 -49.17 20.45
CA ALA A 538 6.74 -48.34 21.56
C ALA A 538 7.84 -49.04 22.38
N SER A 539 8.76 -48.27 22.95
CA SER A 539 9.72 -48.72 23.97
C SER A 539 9.76 -47.77 25.18
N THR A 540 8.80 -47.99 26.10
CA THR A 540 8.96 -48.12 27.55
C THR A 540 9.85 -47.19 28.40
N ALA A 541 9.27 -46.84 29.57
CA ALA A 541 9.86 -46.44 30.86
C ALA A 541 10.38 -44.99 30.95
N GLY A 542 10.05 -44.18 31.96
CA GLY A 542 9.32 -44.32 33.24
C GLY A 542 9.67 -43.06 34.08
N GLY A 543 8.96 -42.60 35.10
CA GLY A 543 7.82 -43.15 35.84
C GLY A 543 8.02 -42.92 37.35
N ALA A 544 7.68 -41.72 37.86
CA ALA A 544 7.58 -41.46 39.31
C ALA A 544 6.69 -40.23 39.60
N ALA A 545 5.67 -40.41 40.45
CA ALA A 545 4.92 -39.35 41.11
C ALA A 545 5.62 -38.98 42.45
N ALA A 546 5.17 -38.07 43.33
CA ALA A 546 3.97 -37.23 43.44
C ALA A 546 4.31 -36.06 44.39
N THR A 547 3.47 -35.01 44.47
CA THR A 547 2.72 -34.60 45.68
C THR A 547 2.11 -33.20 45.50
N GLU A 548 0.83 -33.07 45.87
CA GLU A 548 0.18 -31.76 46.00
C GLU A 548 0.55 -31.12 47.34
N GLY A 549 0.73 -29.80 47.34
CA GLY A 549 0.94 -29.01 48.55
C GLY A 549 0.24 -27.66 48.43
N ALA A 550 -0.98 -27.56 48.98
CA ALA A 550 -1.70 -26.30 49.02
C ALA A 550 -1.06 -25.35 50.06
N GLY A 551 -0.44 -24.27 49.58
CA GLY A 551 0.12 -23.19 50.39
C GLY A 551 -0.06 -21.86 49.67
N GLY A 552 -0.63 -20.86 50.35
CA GLY A 552 -1.04 -19.61 49.72
C GLY A 552 0.02 -18.50 49.71
N LEU A 553 -0.38 -17.40 49.05
CA LEU A 553 0.25 -16.07 49.02
C LEU A 553 1.53 -15.88 48.18
N GLY A 554 1.47 -14.87 47.31
CA GLY A 554 2.63 -14.05 46.93
C GLY A 554 3.23 -14.36 45.56
N GLY A 555 3.55 -13.29 44.82
CA GLY A 555 4.35 -13.36 43.60
C GLY A 555 3.62 -12.88 42.34
N ALA A 556 3.58 -11.57 42.12
CA ALA A 556 3.48 -11.07 40.76
C ALA A 556 4.75 -11.53 40.02
N GLY A 557 4.59 -12.45 39.06
CA GLY A 557 5.71 -12.95 38.25
C GLY A 557 6.42 -11.78 37.58
N ASN A 558 7.69 -11.59 37.90
CA ASN A 558 8.47 -10.42 37.50
C ASN A 558 8.83 -10.54 36.01
N GLY A 559 7.89 -10.18 35.14
CA GLY A 559 8.08 -10.15 33.69
C GLY A 559 9.19 -9.16 33.35
N GLY A 560 10.31 -9.68 32.84
CA GLY A 560 11.51 -8.87 32.55
C GLY A 560 11.19 -7.69 31.65
N ALA A 561 11.63 -6.51 32.10
CA ALA A 561 11.21 -5.24 31.53
C ALA A 561 11.68 -5.09 30.08
N VAL A 562 10.74 -4.91 29.16
CA VAL A 562 11.03 -4.38 27.82
C VAL A 562 11.48 -2.93 28.00
N HIS A 563 12.78 -2.73 28.06
CA HIS A 563 13.40 -1.40 28.00
C HIS A 563 13.46 -0.94 26.54
N GLY A 564 13.31 0.36 26.29
CA GLY A 564 13.47 0.89 24.94
C GLY A 564 14.95 0.95 24.53
N VAL A 565 15.18 0.93 23.22
CA VAL A 565 16.51 0.94 22.61
C VAL A 565 16.56 2.07 21.58
N ASP A 566 17.68 2.80 21.52
CA ASP A 566 17.89 3.81 20.48
C ASP A 566 18.11 3.14 19.11
N LEU A 567 17.29 3.51 18.13
CA LEU A 567 17.31 2.96 16.77
C LEU A 567 17.66 4.06 15.78
N GLU A 568 18.54 3.77 14.83
CA GLU A 568 18.95 4.74 13.80
C GLU A 568 19.23 4.03 12.47
N HIS A 569 19.02 4.72 11.35
CA HIS A 569 19.37 4.21 10.02
C HIS A 569 19.94 5.28 9.07
N GLY A 570 20.73 4.84 8.08
CA GLY A 570 21.39 5.74 7.12
C GLY A 570 20.50 6.28 5.99
N PHE A 571 19.31 5.71 5.77
CA PHE A 571 18.40 6.17 4.71
C PHE A 571 17.74 7.51 5.07
N ARG A 572 17.47 8.34 4.06
CA ARG A 572 16.59 9.52 4.17
C ARG A 572 15.28 9.20 3.47
N LEU A 573 14.32 8.64 4.21
CA LEU A 573 13.05 8.15 3.69
C LEU A 573 11.91 9.12 3.98
N ALA A 574 10.83 8.96 3.22
CA ALA A 574 9.70 9.87 3.23
C ALA A 574 8.46 9.19 2.60
N SER A 575 7.26 9.22 3.23
CA SER A 575 6.03 8.62 2.65
C SER A 575 5.56 9.40 1.42
N VAL A 576 5.27 8.76 0.28
CA VAL A 576 4.94 9.43 -1.00
C VAL A 576 3.87 10.52 -0.89
N ASP A 577 2.86 10.32 -0.03
CA ASP A 577 1.71 11.19 0.16
C ASP A 577 1.89 12.28 1.24
N SER A 578 3.07 12.35 1.87
CA SER A 578 3.34 13.16 3.07
C SER A 578 2.50 12.79 4.30
N LEU A 579 1.99 11.56 4.40
CA LEU A 579 1.06 11.13 5.45
C LEU A 579 -0.28 11.89 5.41
N ALA A 580 -0.66 12.44 4.25
CA ALA A 580 -1.89 13.21 4.07
C ALA A 580 -3.15 12.34 3.86
N THR A 581 -2.97 11.04 3.63
CA THR A 581 -4.07 10.08 3.46
C THR A 581 -4.72 9.80 4.82
N PRO A 582 -6.04 10.05 5.01
CA PRO A 582 -6.67 9.88 6.32
C PRO A 582 -6.82 8.42 6.73
N PHE A 583 -7.02 7.53 5.76
CA PHE A 583 -7.10 6.09 5.95
C PHE A 583 -6.78 5.34 4.66
N THR A 584 -6.29 4.11 4.81
CA THR A 584 -6.19 3.12 3.73
C THR A 584 -7.02 1.88 4.06
N ASN A 585 -7.13 1.48 5.33
CA ASN A 585 -8.12 0.50 5.81
C ASN A 585 -9.42 1.22 6.24
N TYR A 586 -10.59 0.70 5.86
CA TYR A 586 -11.89 1.33 6.19
C TYR A 586 -13.02 0.31 6.45
N VAL A 587 -13.05 -0.24 7.67
CA VAL A 587 -14.05 -1.21 8.14
C VAL A 587 -15.04 -0.62 9.15
N ARG A 588 -16.17 -1.29 9.38
CA ARG A 588 -17.12 -0.83 10.41
C ARG A 588 -16.49 -0.86 11.81
N GLY A 589 -16.21 0.32 12.33
CA GLY A 589 -15.66 0.51 13.69
C GLY A 589 -14.15 0.77 13.74
N TYR A 590 -13.45 0.69 12.61
CA TYR A 590 -12.04 1.07 12.52
C TYR A 590 -11.71 1.66 11.13
N SER A 591 -10.95 2.75 11.11
CA SER A 591 -10.42 3.35 9.90
C SER A 591 -9.10 4.02 10.21
N GLY A 592 -8.05 3.72 9.44
CA GLY A 592 -6.72 4.26 9.71
C GLY A 592 -5.75 4.13 8.55
N LEU A 593 -4.65 4.86 8.63
CA LEU A 593 -3.58 4.83 7.63
C LEU A 593 -2.63 3.68 7.98
N LEU A 594 -2.73 2.56 7.25
CA LEU A 594 -1.94 1.35 7.51
C LEU A 594 -0.95 1.03 6.38
N ASP A 595 -1.27 1.42 5.15
CA ASP A 595 -0.51 1.09 3.94
C ASP A 595 0.34 2.27 3.49
N TYR A 596 1.62 2.01 3.23
CA TYR A 596 2.59 3.08 2.94
C TYR A 596 3.49 2.72 1.76
N VAL A 597 3.94 3.77 1.05
CA VAL A 597 5.10 3.72 0.14
C VAL A 597 6.09 4.79 0.61
N TRP A 598 7.25 4.38 1.09
CA TRP A 598 8.35 5.27 1.44
C TRP A 598 9.40 5.26 0.33
N HIS A 599 9.96 6.42 0.01
CA HIS A 599 10.98 6.58 -1.03
C HIS A 599 12.16 7.42 -0.51
N GLU A 600 13.34 7.32 -1.14
CA GLU A 600 14.46 8.26 -0.94
C GLU A 600 14.28 9.55 -1.79
N PRO A 601 13.90 10.73 -1.24
CA PRO A 601 13.61 11.93 -2.05
C PRO A 601 14.82 12.46 -2.85
N GLY A 602 16.03 12.22 -2.35
CA GLY A 602 17.27 12.56 -3.03
C GLY A 602 17.61 11.67 -4.24
N ARG A 603 16.82 10.61 -4.49
CA ARG A 603 16.97 9.71 -5.64
C ARG A 603 15.70 9.56 -6.48
N MET A 604 14.53 9.68 -5.84
CA MET A 604 13.21 9.56 -6.46
C MET A 604 12.32 10.67 -5.93
N ALA A 605 11.90 11.60 -6.79
CA ALA A 605 10.93 12.63 -6.49
C ALA A 605 9.51 12.13 -6.74
N VAL A 606 8.54 12.55 -5.93
CA VAL A 606 7.12 12.23 -6.16
C VAL A 606 6.58 13.14 -7.25
N ARG A 607 6.18 12.57 -8.38
CA ARG A 607 5.48 13.30 -9.45
C ARG A 607 4.02 13.52 -9.10
N ARG A 608 3.36 12.49 -8.55
CA ARG A 608 2.01 12.55 -7.97
C ARG A 608 1.70 11.30 -7.15
N VAL A 609 0.70 11.41 -6.29
CA VAL A 609 0.00 10.28 -5.68
C VAL A 609 -1.45 10.34 -6.14
N LEU A 610 -2.05 9.21 -6.51
CA LEU A 610 -3.47 9.15 -6.81
C LEU A 610 -4.25 9.31 -5.50
N PRO A 611 -5.18 10.28 -5.41
CA PRO A 611 -5.96 10.47 -4.18
C PRO A 611 -6.76 9.21 -3.84
N GLN A 612 -6.89 8.92 -2.55
CA GLN A 612 -7.85 7.92 -2.10
C GLN A 612 -9.28 8.49 -2.20
N PRO A 613 -10.28 7.65 -2.52
CA PRO A 613 -11.68 8.06 -2.47
C PRO A 613 -12.05 8.50 -1.04
N PRO A 614 -12.66 9.68 -0.83
CA PRO A 614 -13.16 10.08 0.48
C PRO A 614 -14.29 9.15 0.93
N ALA A 615 -14.47 8.99 2.25
CA ALA A 615 -15.46 8.07 2.82
C ALA A 615 -16.90 8.25 2.29
N LYS A 616 -17.27 9.46 1.85
CA LYS A 616 -18.57 9.74 1.21
C LYS A 616 -18.74 9.04 -0.16
N GLU A 617 -17.66 8.91 -0.93
CA GLU A 617 -17.65 8.24 -2.25
C GLU A 617 -17.58 6.72 -2.14
N LEU A 618 -17.14 6.17 -1.00
CA LEU A 618 -17.17 4.73 -0.74
C LEU A 618 -18.59 4.17 -0.57
N ALA A 619 -19.58 5.03 -0.28
CA ALA A 619 -21.00 4.69 -0.10
C ALA A 619 -21.29 3.56 0.93
N GLY A 620 -20.34 3.26 1.82
CA GLY A 620 -20.40 2.16 2.77
C GLY A 620 -19.04 1.86 3.39
N TRP A 621 -18.95 0.73 4.09
CA TRP A 621 -17.70 0.16 4.62
C TRP A 621 -17.08 -0.80 3.61
N LEU A 622 -15.81 -1.15 3.80
CA LEU A 622 -15.06 -2.08 2.95
C LEU A 622 -14.91 -3.45 3.66
N PRO A 623 -14.89 -4.59 2.93
CA PRO A 623 -15.15 -4.73 1.50
C PRO A 623 -16.64 -4.56 1.16
N SER A 624 -16.96 -4.43 -0.12
CA SER A 624 -18.33 -4.26 -0.63
C SER A 624 -18.47 -4.81 -2.07
N GLU A 625 -19.68 -4.75 -2.64
CA GLU A 625 -19.94 -5.06 -4.07
C GLU A 625 -18.91 -4.43 -5.01
N ARG A 626 -18.48 -3.19 -4.71
CA ARG A 626 -17.57 -2.43 -5.56
C ARG A 626 -16.12 -2.46 -5.07
N ARG A 627 -15.78 -3.11 -3.96
CA ARG A 627 -14.44 -3.03 -3.33
C ARG A 627 -14.03 -4.39 -2.79
N PRO A 628 -13.03 -5.07 -3.39
CA PRO A 628 -12.71 -6.46 -3.07
C PRO A 628 -11.81 -6.65 -1.85
N SER A 629 -11.33 -5.57 -1.23
CA SER A 629 -10.52 -5.56 -0.02
C SER A 629 -11.12 -4.58 1.00
N ASP A 630 -10.81 -4.75 2.28
CA ASP A 630 -11.04 -3.75 3.32
C ASP A 630 -10.00 -2.60 3.31
N HIS A 631 -8.92 -2.78 2.55
CA HIS A 631 -7.92 -1.75 2.25
C HIS A 631 -8.15 -1.07 0.89
N LEU A 632 -7.46 0.05 0.67
CA LEU A 632 -7.42 0.82 -0.58
C LEU A 632 -5.99 0.91 -1.12
N ALA A 633 -5.78 0.51 -2.37
CA ALA A 633 -4.48 0.59 -3.03
C ALA A 633 -3.86 2.00 -2.95
N VAL A 634 -2.60 2.11 -2.55
CA VAL A 634 -1.81 3.35 -2.64
C VAL A 634 -1.03 3.31 -3.94
N VAL A 635 -1.18 4.36 -4.78
CA VAL A 635 -0.58 4.42 -6.12
C VAL A 635 0.15 5.75 -6.29
N ALA A 636 1.44 5.69 -6.65
CA ALA A 636 2.29 6.86 -6.82
C ALA A 636 3.15 6.78 -8.09
N ASP A 637 3.29 7.92 -8.78
CA ASP A 637 4.23 8.10 -9.88
C ASP A 637 5.48 8.80 -9.33
N LEU A 638 6.66 8.22 -9.57
CA LEU A 638 7.96 8.69 -9.07
C LEU A 638 8.92 8.97 -10.24
N ASP A 639 9.55 10.14 -10.28
CA ASP A 639 10.60 10.45 -11.27
C ASP A 639 11.99 10.38 -10.60
N PRO A 640 13.07 9.94 -11.29
CA PRO A 640 14.41 9.97 -10.71
C PRO A 640 14.87 11.42 -10.48
N THR A 641 15.34 11.70 -9.27
CA THR A 641 15.88 13.01 -8.89
C THR A 641 17.16 13.28 -9.71
N PRO A 642 17.27 14.41 -10.43
CA PRO A 642 18.46 14.71 -11.22
C PRO A 642 19.72 14.77 -10.35
N ALA A 643 20.82 14.17 -10.82
CA ALA A 643 22.09 14.18 -10.12
C ALA A 643 22.57 15.61 -9.90
N GLY A 644 22.87 15.98 -8.65
CA GLY A 644 23.28 17.33 -8.27
C GLY A 644 22.15 18.32 -8.05
N ALA A 645 20.87 17.93 -8.19
CA ALA A 645 19.76 18.80 -7.83
C ALA A 645 19.82 19.17 -6.33
N PRO A 646 19.86 20.46 -5.95
CA PRO A 646 19.83 20.86 -4.55
C PRO A 646 18.49 20.46 -3.94
N GLY A 647 18.52 19.77 -2.79
CA GLY A 647 17.30 19.47 -2.03
C GLY A 647 16.55 20.76 -1.66
N ALA A 648 15.24 20.68 -1.44
CA ALA A 648 14.37 21.86 -1.36
C ALA A 648 14.87 22.99 -0.44
N ALA A 649 15.49 22.67 0.71
CA ALA A 649 16.06 23.69 1.61
C ALA A 649 17.28 24.41 1.02
N ALA A 650 18.11 23.70 0.24
CA ALA A 650 19.25 24.28 -0.46
C ALA A 650 18.81 25.11 -1.68
N ALA A 651 17.76 24.69 -2.38
CA ALA A 651 17.17 25.46 -3.47
C ALA A 651 16.48 26.74 -2.94
N ALA A 652 15.78 26.65 -1.82
CA ALA A 652 15.21 27.81 -1.12
C ALA A 652 16.31 28.80 -0.67
N ALA A 653 17.38 28.32 -0.02
CA ALA A 653 18.51 29.16 0.36
C ALA A 653 19.20 29.82 -0.84
N ALA A 654 19.37 29.10 -1.96
CA ALA A 654 19.92 29.68 -3.19
C ALA A 654 19.00 30.76 -3.80
N ALA A 655 17.67 30.57 -3.75
CA ALA A 655 16.71 31.57 -4.21
C ALA A 655 16.70 32.83 -3.31
N LEU A 656 16.84 32.67 -1.99
CA LEU A 656 16.97 33.77 -1.03
C LEU A 656 18.27 34.54 -1.23
N ALA A 657 19.40 33.84 -1.40
CA ALA A 657 20.71 34.44 -1.69
C ALA A 657 20.75 35.16 -3.06
N ALA A 658 19.92 34.74 -4.01
CA ALA A 658 19.71 35.45 -5.29
C ALA A 658 18.75 36.67 -5.17
N GLY A 659 18.31 37.04 -3.97
CA GLY A 659 17.40 38.15 -3.72
C GLY A 659 15.92 37.86 -3.99
N GLY A 660 15.54 36.60 -4.17
CA GLY A 660 14.16 36.15 -4.39
C GLY A 660 13.31 36.12 -3.10
N VAL A 661 12.01 35.82 -3.27
CA VAL A 661 11.05 35.70 -2.16
C VAL A 661 10.45 34.29 -2.16
N VAL A 662 10.69 33.54 -1.09
CA VAL A 662 10.28 32.14 -0.98
C VAL A 662 9.08 32.02 -0.06
N ALA A 663 7.99 31.40 -0.53
CA ALA A 663 6.88 31.00 0.33
C ALA A 663 7.25 29.70 1.05
N VAL A 664 7.73 29.85 2.29
CA VAL A 664 8.17 28.77 3.17
C VAL A 664 7.09 28.38 4.17
N PRO A 665 6.93 27.09 4.47
CA PRO A 665 6.15 26.62 5.61
C PRO A 665 6.87 26.95 6.92
N THR A 666 6.11 27.33 7.95
CA THR A 666 6.60 27.48 9.33
C THR A 666 5.95 26.43 10.23
N ASP A 667 6.28 26.46 11.52
CA ASP A 667 5.64 25.69 12.59
C ASP A 667 4.21 26.17 12.95
N THR A 668 3.62 27.11 12.20
CA THR A 668 2.27 27.64 12.47
C THR A 668 1.44 27.90 11.20
N LEU A 669 2.00 28.61 10.23
CA LEU A 669 1.36 29.05 8.99
C LEU A 669 2.39 29.01 7.85
N TYR A 670 1.96 29.24 6.61
CA TYR A 670 2.93 29.59 5.57
C TYR A 670 3.36 31.05 5.69
N GLY A 671 4.63 31.33 5.39
CA GLY A 671 5.21 32.66 5.37
C GLY A 671 5.97 32.96 4.08
N LEU A 672 5.89 34.19 3.61
CA LEU A 672 6.85 34.76 2.66
C LEU A 672 8.12 35.11 3.42
N ALA A 673 9.23 34.51 3.01
CA ALA A 673 10.58 34.76 3.49
C ALA A 673 11.42 35.46 2.42
N CYS A 674 12.23 36.42 2.83
CA CYS A 674 13.31 37.00 2.02
C CYS A 674 14.56 37.21 2.86
N ASP A 675 15.71 37.49 2.24
CA ASP A 675 16.90 37.91 2.97
C ASP A 675 16.66 39.21 3.74
N ALA A 676 16.88 39.22 5.06
CA ALA A 676 16.66 40.40 5.90
C ALA A 676 17.75 41.47 5.74
N ALA A 677 18.91 41.11 5.17
CA ALA A 677 19.98 42.03 4.83
C ALA A 677 19.78 42.73 3.47
N SER A 678 18.83 42.27 2.64
CA SER A 678 18.59 42.79 1.29
C SER A 678 17.42 43.76 1.24
N ALA A 679 17.73 45.06 1.11
CA ALA A 679 16.74 46.13 0.94
C ALA A 679 15.77 45.87 -0.22
N ALA A 680 16.28 45.36 -1.35
CA ALA A 680 15.49 45.04 -2.54
C ALA A 680 14.53 43.86 -2.31
N ALA A 681 14.97 42.83 -1.57
CA ALA A 681 14.13 41.68 -1.26
C ALA A 681 13.03 42.05 -0.24
N VAL A 682 13.37 42.85 0.78
CA VAL A 682 12.41 43.40 1.76
C VAL A 682 11.37 44.29 1.08
N ALA A 683 11.78 45.19 0.18
CA ALA A 683 10.86 46.00 -0.61
C ALA A 683 9.92 45.14 -1.48
N THR A 684 10.43 44.04 -2.04
CA THR A 684 9.64 43.07 -2.81
C THR A 684 8.57 42.40 -1.93
N VAL A 685 8.90 41.98 -0.70
CA VAL A 685 7.91 41.41 0.25
C VAL A 685 6.80 42.40 0.58
N TYR A 686 7.12 43.68 0.82
CA TYR A 686 6.12 44.72 1.03
C TYR A 686 5.20 44.90 -0.18
N ALA A 687 5.77 44.96 -1.39
CA ALA A 687 5.03 45.13 -2.64
C ALA A 687 4.11 43.95 -2.94
N VAL A 688 4.62 42.71 -2.89
CA VAL A 688 3.85 41.48 -3.15
C VAL A 688 2.66 41.35 -2.20
N LYS A 689 2.85 41.69 -0.92
CA LYS A 689 1.78 41.63 0.10
C LYS A 689 0.79 42.80 0.03
N GLY A 690 1.11 43.88 -0.69
CA GLY A 690 0.36 45.14 -0.62
C GLY A 690 0.40 45.77 0.78
N ARG A 691 1.53 45.64 1.47
CA ARG A 691 1.70 46.06 2.87
C ARG A 691 2.44 47.40 2.93
N ALA A 692 1.92 48.34 3.71
CA ALA A 692 2.61 49.60 3.99
C ALA A 692 3.96 49.34 4.69
N ALA A 693 5.01 50.04 4.28
CA ALA A 693 6.37 49.87 4.82
C ALA A 693 6.49 50.19 6.33
N THR A 694 5.51 50.89 6.90
CA THR A 694 5.39 51.18 8.34
C THR A 694 4.95 49.98 9.19
N MET A 695 4.46 48.90 8.58
CA MET A 695 3.95 47.74 9.29
C MET A 695 5.06 46.68 9.43
N PRO A 696 5.64 46.43 10.64
CA PRO A 696 6.90 45.70 10.77
C PRO A 696 6.82 44.20 10.44
N LEU A 697 7.88 43.69 9.80
CA LEU A 697 8.15 42.27 9.57
C LEU A 697 8.88 41.68 10.78
N ALA A 698 8.62 40.39 11.06
CA ALA A 698 9.46 39.61 11.96
C ALA A 698 10.68 39.09 11.21
N VAL A 699 11.70 38.63 11.92
CA VAL A 699 12.84 37.89 11.36
C VAL A 699 12.91 36.50 11.97
N CYS A 700 13.26 35.49 11.18
CA CYS A 700 13.57 34.15 11.70
C CYS A 700 15.04 33.78 11.54
N VAL A 701 15.55 33.04 12.51
CA VAL A 701 16.91 32.48 12.55
C VAL A 701 16.87 30.99 12.90
N ALA A 702 17.96 30.28 12.65
CA ALA A 702 18.01 28.82 12.75
C ALA A 702 17.97 28.27 14.19
N GLU A 703 18.49 29.02 15.17
CA GLU A 703 18.71 28.54 16.53
C GLU A 703 18.68 29.68 17.56
N PRO A 704 18.37 29.42 18.86
CA PRO A 704 18.23 30.46 19.88
C PRO A 704 19.51 31.28 20.10
N GLY A 705 20.69 30.70 19.86
CA GLY A 705 21.98 31.39 19.97
C GLY A 705 22.14 32.57 19.01
N ALA A 706 21.46 32.56 17.86
CA ALA A 706 21.55 33.62 16.85
C ALA A 706 20.73 34.88 17.21
N VAL A 707 19.87 34.85 18.23
CA VAL A 707 19.02 35.98 18.64
C VAL A 707 19.85 37.18 19.11
N SER A 708 20.94 36.92 19.84
CA SER A 708 21.83 37.95 20.40
C SER A 708 22.65 38.73 19.37
N ALA A 709 22.74 38.22 18.13
CA ALA A 709 23.35 38.91 16.99
C ALA A 709 22.41 39.94 16.34
N LEU A 710 21.09 39.84 16.60
CA LEU A 710 20.07 40.74 16.03
C LEU A 710 19.52 41.74 17.05
N ALA A 711 19.47 41.34 18.32
CA ALA A 711 18.80 42.08 19.37
C ALA A 711 19.58 42.08 20.69
N GLU A 712 19.29 43.08 21.54
CA GLU A 712 19.88 43.19 22.87
C GLU A 712 19.26 42.14 23.80
N THR A 713 20.04 41.12 24.19
CA THR A 713 19.59 40.04 25.09
C THR A 713 20.20 40.12 26.49
N GLY A 714 21.11 41.06 26.74
CA GLY A 714 21.88 41.13 28.00
C GLY A 714 21.06 41.45 29.26
N HIS A 715 19.83 41.93 29.10
CA HIS A 715 18.87 42.18 30.18
C HIS A 715 17.97 40.97 30.48
N LEU A 716 18.06 39.88 29.71
CA LEU A 716 17.23 38.69 29.87
C LEU A 716 17.84 37.73 30.90
N PRO A 717 17.03 37.09 31.76
CA PRO A 717 17.51 36.03 32.66
C PRO A 717 18.20 34.88 31.92
N GLN A 718 19.26 34.34 32.52
CA GLN A 718 19.98 33.19 32.00
C GLN A 718 19.02 32.00 31.81
N GLY A 719 19.08 31.36 30.64
CA GLY A 719 18.21 30.22 30.29
C GLY A 719 16.84 30.57 29.72
N LEU A 720 16.33 31.81 29.86
CA LEU A 720 14.99 32.18 29.37
C LEU A 720 14.81 31.93 27.87
N LEU A 721 15.81 32.29 27.05
CA LEU A 721 15.79 32.05 25.61
C LEU A 721 15.72 30.55 25.26
N ALA A 722 16.41 29.69 26.02
CA ALA A 722 16.42 28.24 25.82
C ALA A 722 15.14 27.56 26.33
N ALA A 723 14.39 28.21 27.23
CA ALA A 723 13.08 27.74 27.69
C ALA A 723 11.93 28.12 26.74
N LEU A 724 12.08 29.23 25.99
CA LEU A 724 11.05 29.75 25.07
C LEU A 724 11.25 29.35 23.61
N LEU A 725 12.46 28.96 23.20
CA LEU A 725 12.83 28.69 21.80
C LEU A 725 13.58 27.35 21.67
N PRO A 726 13.42 26.61 20.56
CA PRO A 726 12.55 26.91 19.42
C PRO A 726 11.05 26.74 19.72
N GLY A 727 10.18 27.40 18.95
CA GLY A 727 8.73 27.26 19.10
C GLY A 727 7.89 28.41 18.52
N PRO A 728 6.58 28.44 18.82
CA PRO A 728 5.61 29.36 18.22
C PRO A 728 5.70 30.81 18.75
N VAL A 729 6.68 31.12 19.59
CA VAL A 729 6.85 32.44 20.23
C VAL A 729 7.67 33.36 19.33
N THR A 730 7.26 34.62 19.21
CA THR A 730 8.07 35.69 18.62
C THR A 730 8.53 36.62 19.74
N LEU A 731 9.84 36.81 19.88
CA LEU A 731 10.44 37.68 20.89
C LEU A 731 10.52 39.11 20.35
N LEU A 732 9.89 40.06 21.01
CA LEU A 732 10.03 41.49 20.71
C LEU A 732 11.15 42.08 21.58
N LEU A 733 12.25 42.48 20.96
CA LEU A 733 13.47 42.94 21.65
C LEU A 733 14.03 44.21 20.99
N SER A 734 14.83 45.00 21.71
CA SER A 734 15.55 46.14 21.13
C SER A 734 16.51 45.68 20.03
N ARG A 735 16.39 46.25 18.83
CA ARG A 735 17.28 45.95 17.69
C ARG A 735 18.67 46.51 17.98
N ARG A 736 19.72 45.70 17.77
CA ARG A 736 21.10 46.20 17.86
C ARG A 736 21.43 47.11 16.67
N ALA A 737 22.20 48.16 16.91
CA ALA A 737 22.68 49.06 15.85
C ALA A 737 23.63 48.38 14.85
N ASP A 738 24.35 47.34 15.26
CA ASP A 738 25.26 46.52 14.46
C ASP A 738 24.63 45.23 13.92
N ALA A 739 23.32 45.05 14.06
CA ALA A 739 22.63 43.86 13.56
C ALA A 739 22.75 43.75 12.02
N PRO A 740 23.04 42.55 11.45
CA PRO A 740 23.15 42.32 10.01
C PRO A 740 21.77 42.30 9.31
N LEU A 741 21.10 43.45 9.31
CA LEU A 741 19.74 43.69 8.82
C LEU A 741 19.72 45.02 8.04
N CYS A 742 19.02 45.09 6.91
CA CYS A 742 18.95 46.34 6.13
C CYS A 742 18.20 47.46 6.88
N ALA A 743 18.42 48.72 6.46
CA ALA A 743 17.79 49.88 7.08
C ALA A 743 16.28 49.97 6.76
N GLU A 744 15.91 49.42 5.61
CA GLU A 744 14.56 49.33 5.05
C GLU A 744 13.70 48.25 5.75
N LEU A 745 14.32 47.39 6.56
CA LEU A 745 13.61 46.48 7.43
C LEU A 745 13.11 47.23 8.68
N ASN A 746 11.80 47.48 8.71
CA ASN A 746 11.06 48.13 9.78
C ASN A 746 11.54 49.58 10.04
N PRO A 747 11.43 50.47 9.03
CA PRO A 747 11.95 51.84 9.12
C PRO A 747 11.28 52.60 10.28
N GLY A 748 12.12 53.20 11.14
CA GLY A 748 11.67 53.96 12.31
C GLY A 748 11.25 53.13 13.53
N VAL A 749 11.38 51.80 13.50
CA VAL A 749 11.03 50.92 14.63
C VAL A 749 12.30 50.47 15.36
N ALA A 750 12.45 50.85 16.63
CA ALA A 750 13.61 50.51 17.46
C ALA A 750 13.65 49.05 17.95
N THR A 751 12.52 48.34 17.88
CA THR A 751 12.39 46.93 18.27
C THR A 751 12.29 46.01 17.07
N ILE A 752 12.74 44.77 17.22
CA ILE A 752 12.66 43.71 16.22
C ILE A 752 11.97 42.48 16.82
N GLY A 753 11.04 41.89 16.04
CA GLY A 753 10.42 40.61 16.38
C GLY A 753 11.28 39.46 15.85
N VAL A 754 11.95 38.72 16.73
CA VAL A 754 12.82 37.58 16.37
C VAL A 754 12.10 36.27 16.69
N ARG A 755 12.10 35.33 15.75
CA ARG A 755 11.48 34.00 15.88
C ARG A 755 12.51 32.90 15.64
N VAL A 756 12.41 31.80 16.38
CA VAL A 756 13.13 30.56 16.09
C VAL A 756 12.09 29.43 15.99
N PRO A 757 11.51 29.21 14.79
CA PRO A 757 10.45 28.22 14.58
C PRO A 757 10.92 26.80 14.93
N ASP A 758 10.03 25.97 15.50
CA ASP A 758 10.26 24.51 15.66
C ASP A 758 10.06 23.79 14.31
N SER A 759 10.94 24.14 13.37
CA SER A 759 10.86 23.73 11.96
C SER A 759 12.23 23.31 11.44
N ALA A 760 12.48 21.99 11.41
CA ALA A 760 13.73 21.43 10.89
C ALA A 760 14.04 21.87 9.44
N PHE A 761 12.99 22.07 8.63
CA PHE A 761 13.12 22.61 7.28
C PHE A 761 13.61 24.07 7.28
N LEU A 762 12.93 24.96 8.01
CA LEU A 762 13.25 26.39 7.97
C LEU A 762 14.57 26.69 8.69
N ALA A 763 14.91 25.95 9.74
CA ALA A 763 16.23 26.00 10.37
C ALA A 763 17.35 25.61 9.39
N GLU A 764 17.13 24.58 8.56
CA GLU A 764 18.08 24.18 7.51
C GLU A 764 18.21 25.23 6.39
N VAL A 765 17.10 25.88 5.99
CA VAL A 765 17.14 27.02 5.05
C VAL A 765 17.96 28.18 5.64
N CYS A 766 17.70 28.56 6.89
CA CYS A 766 18.43 29.64 7.57
C CYS A 766 19.93 29.32 7.70
N ARG A 767 20.30 28.09 8.09
CA ARG A 767 21.72 27.65 8.15
C ARG A 767 22.42 27.70 6.79
N ARG A 768 21.71 27.35 5.70
CA ARG A 768 22.27 27.38 4.34
C ARG A 768 22.35 28.78 3.74
N HIS A 769 21.41 29.67 4.08
CA HIS A 769 21.44 31.08 3.71
C HIS A 769 22.55 31.84 4.47
N GLY A 770 22.81 31.47 5.72
CA GLY A 770 23.87 32.06 6.55
C GLY A 770 23.50 33.41 7.17
N GLY A 771 22.22 33.79 7.14
CA GLY A 771 21.71 35.06 7.66
C GLY A 771 20.27 34.97 8.15
N ALA A 772 19.76 36.06 8.72
CA ALA A 772 18.37 36.17 9.15
C ALA A 772 17.43 36.35 7.96
N LEU A 773 16.24 35.74 8.01
CA LEU A 773 15.22 35.89 6.98
C LEU A 773 14.08 36.78 7.49
N ALA A 774 13.71 37.81 6.74
CA ALA A 774 12.51 38.59 7.05
C ALA A 774 11.28 37.79 6.65
N LEU A 775 10.32 37.65 7.57
CA LEU A 775 9.23 36.68 7.50
C LEU A 775 7.88 37.34 7.81
N THR A 776 6.87 37.04 6.99
CA THR A 776 5.46 37.38 7.25
C THR A 776 4.53 36.32 6.67
N SER A 777 3.31 36.19 7.16
CA SER A 777 2.33 35.21 6.64
C SER A 777 2.13 35.33 5.11
N ALA A 778 1.94 34.21 4.43
CA ALA A 778 1.85 34.12 2.97
C ALA A 778 0.45 34.45 2.43
N ASN A 779 -0.06 35.62 2.79
CA ASN A 779 -1.36 36.15 2.40
C ASN A 779 -1.28 37.65 2.06
N PRO A 780 -2.21 38.21 1.26
CA PRO A 780 -2.38 39.66 1.13
C PRO A 780 -2.57 40.34 2.49
N SER A 781 -2.13 41.59 2.63
CA SER A 781 -2.25 42.32 3.90
C SER A 781 -3.73 42.46 4.31
N GLY A 782 -4.07 42.06 5.54
CA GLY A 782 -5.45 42.02 6.05
C GLY A 782 -6.29 40.81 5.62
N GLY A 783 -5.78 39.92 4.76
CA GLY A 783 -6.47 38.69 4.37
C GLY A 783 -6.45 37.59 5.44
N ALA A 784 -7.14 36.47 5.18
CA ALA A 784 -7.06 35.28 6.02
C ALA A 784 -5.64 34.68 6.00
N SER A 785 -5.24 34.05 7.11
CA SER A 785 -3.93 33.39 7.21
C SER A 785 -3.90 32.09 6.40
N SER A 786 -2.93 31.96 5.49
CA SER A 786 -2.81 30.81 4.60
C SER A 786 -2.11 29.61 5.27
N VAL A 787 -2.76 28.45 5.14
CA VAL A 787 -2.37 27.12 5.65
C VAL A 787 -2.15 26.09 4.53
N ALA A 788 -2.44 26.44 3.27
CA ALA A 788 -2.18 25.62 2.09
C ALA A 788 -1.62 26.45 0.93
N VAL A 789 -0.98 25.80 -0.06
CA VAL A 789 -0.27 26.48 -1.16
C VAL A 789 -1.20 27.11 -2.20
N ASP A 790 -2.37 26.49 -2.42
CA ASP A 790 -3.46 27.02 -3.25
C ASP A 790 -4.06 28.32 -2.69
N GLU A 791 -3.88 28.60 -1.40
CA GLU A 791 -4.27 29.87 -0.78
C GLU A 791 -3.29 31.03 -1.08
N PHE A 792 -2.29 30.83 -1.95
CA PHE A 792 -1.37 31.89 -2.43
C PHE A 792 -1.69 32.40 -3.84
N ASP A 793 -2.72 31.89 -4.52
CA ASP A 793 -2.98 32.18 -5.94
C ASP A 793 -3.03 33.69 -6.25
N GLU A 794 -3.54 34.52 -5.33
CA GLU A 794 -3.58 35.99 -5.49
C GLU A 794 -2.21 36.69 -5.42
N LEU A 795 -1.21 36.05 -4.81
CA LEU A 795 0.17 36.56 -4.68
C LEU A 795 1.00 36.22 -5.93
N TRP A 796 0.68 35.12 -6.61
CA TRP A 796 1.44 34.60 -7.75
C TRP A 796 1.61 35.59 -8.92
N PRO A 797 0.61 36.40 -9.31
CA PRO A 797 0.77 37.44 -10.33
C PRO A 797 1.60 38.63 -9.87
N ARG A 798 1.65 38.91 -8.55
CA ARG A 798 2.21 40.14 -7.97
C ARG A 798 3.73 40.11 -7.80
N SER A 799 4.37 38.93 -7.92
CA SER A 799 5.84 38.82 -7.86
C SER A 799 6.47 38.59 -9.24
N PRO A 800 7.27 39.55 -9.75
CA PRO A 800 8.16 39.34 -10.89
C PRO A 800 9.51 38.71 -10.49
N ALA A 801 9.89 38.80 -9.21
CA ALA A 801 11.06 38.11 -8.66
C ALA A 801 10.65 36.73 -8.10
N VAL A 802 11.42 35.70 -8.43
CA VAL A 802 11.14 34.26 -8.21
C VAL A 802 10.35 33.97 -6.93
N MET A 803 9.09 33.54 -7.12
CA MET A 803 8.30 32.91 -6.06
C MET A 803 8.58 31.41 -6.09
N ALA A 804 9.04 30.89 -4.95
CA ALA A 804 9.21 29.46 -4.70
C ALA A 804 8.28 29.04 -3.57
N ALA A 805 7.21 28.29 -3.86
CA ALA A 805 6.32 27.75 -2.84
C ALA A 805 6.69 26.31 -2.47
N ILE A 806 6.52 25.94 -1.19
CA ILE A 806 7.03 24.68 -0.63
C ILE A 806 5.91 23.90 0.07
N ASP A 807 5.17 23.07 -0.70
CA ASP A 807 4.01 22.32 -0.18
C ASP A 807 4.42 21.28 0.88
N ILE A 808 3.94 21.51 2.11
CA ILE A 808 3.76 20.52 3.16
C ILE A 808 2.27 20.24 3.35
N ARG A 809 1.86 19.03 2.98
CA ARG A 809 0.55 18.52 3.35
C ARG A 809 0.63 17.87 4.73
N THR A 810 0.30 18.63 5.76
CA THR A 810 -0.13 18.09 7.06
C THR A 810 -1.54 18.56 7.34
N ARG A 811 -2.55 17.84 6.83
CA ARG A 811 -3.94 18.05 7.25
C ARG A 811 -4.16 17.39 8.60
N ASN A 812 -4.03 18.18 9.67
CA ASN A 812 -4.68 17.90 10.94
C ASN A 812 -5.16 19.22 11.58
N ASP A 813 -6.47 19.46 11.48
CA ASP A 813 -7.32 20.46 12.15
C ASP A 813 -6.68 21.66 12.90
N LEU A 814 -6.10 22.61 12.17
CA LEU A 814 -5.78 23.96 12.69
C LEU A 814 -7.01 24.85 12.99
N ARG A 815 -8.24 24.34 12.88
CA ARG A 815 -9.49 25.11 13.13
C ARG A 815 -10.15 24.86 14.50
N GLN A 816 -9.60 23.98 15.36
CA GLN A 816 -10.24 23.67 16.65
C GLN A 816 -9.32 23.60 17.89
N HIS A 817 -8.01 23.83 17.76
CA HIS A 817 -7.09 23.76 18.89
C HIS A 817 -6.61 25.14 19.36
N SER A 818 -6.89 25.44 20.64
CA SER A 818 -6.36 26.60 21.36
C SER A 818 -4.83 26.59 21.43
N ALA A 819 -4.21 27.77 21.48
CA ALA A 819 -2.78 28.04 21.26
C ALA A 819 -1.75 27.44 22.25
N ALA A 820 -2.06 26.33 22.94
CA ALA A 820 -1.21 25.68 23.94
C ALA A 820 -0.60 24.34 23.50
N GLU A 821 -0.98 23.78 22.34
CA GLU A 821 -0.51 22.47 21.87
C GLU A 821 0.27 22.56 20.54
N SER A 822 1.41 23.26 20.54
CA SER A 822 2.40 23.13 19.45
C SER A 822 3.44 22.07 19.82
N ARG A 823 3.59 21.02 18.99
CA ARG A 823 4.69 20.06 19.05
C ARG A 823 5.13 19.69 17.64
N SER A 824 6.42 19.92 17.34
CA SER A 824 7.21 19.37 16.24
C SER A 824 6.43 18.90 15.01
N LEU A 825 6.29 19.80 14.04
CA LEU A 825 5.74 19.48 12.73
C LEU A 825 6.84 18.90 11.84
N THR A 826 6.72 17.62 11.47
CA THR A 826 7.72 16.95 10.62
C THR A 826 7.55 17.36 9.15
N HIS A 827 8.33 18.36 8.73
CA HIS A 827 8.15 19.05 7.46
C HIS A 827 8.71 18.30 6.22
N ARG A 828 7.91 18.18 5.14
CA ARG A 828 8.33 17.68 3.80
C ARG A 828 8.12 18.77 2.76
N ALA A 829 9.10 19.04 1.89
CA ALA A 829 9.18 20.27 1.12
C ALA A 829 9.23 20.04 -0.41
N SER A 830 8.24 20.54 -1.16
CA SER A 830 8.18 20.46 -2.65
C SER A 830 8.26 21.85 -3.29
N LEU A 831 9.38 22.17 -3.97
CA LEU A 831 9.71 23.51 -4.50
C LEU A 831 9.02 23.83 -5.84
N LEU A 832 8.20 24.88 -5.90
CA LEU A 832 7.48 25.36 -7.09
C LEU A 832 8.11 26.66 -7.64
N LEU A 833 8.96 26.58 -8.68
CA LEU A 833 9.67 27.75 -9.24
C LEU A 833 8.92 28.45 -10.38
N LYS A 834 8.79 29.79 -10.31
CA LYS A 834 8.31 30.64 -11.41
C LYS A 834 9.48 31.21 -12.25
N ASN A 835 9.96 30.43 -13.24
CA ASN A 835 10.53 30.87 -14.54
C ASN A 835 11.35 29.78 -15.24
N GLY A 836 10.96 29.38 -16.46
CA GLY A 836 11.82 29.01 -17.60
C GLY A 836 12.80 27.81 -17.53
N GLN A 837 13.18 27.31 -16.36
CA GLN A 837 14.07 26.15 -16.19
C GLN A 837 13.27 25.01 -15.58
N ALA A 838 13.18 23.88 -16.29
CA ALA A 838 12.24 22.81 -15.98
C ALA A 838 12.54 22.09 -14.64
N ALA A 839 11.87 22.52 -13.58
CA ALA A 839 11.58 21.74 -12.38
C ALA A 839 10.04 21.71 -12.23
N GLY A 840 9.45 20.52 -12.19
CA GLY A 840 8.03 20.32 -12.46
C GLY A 840 7.06 20.99 -11.48
N LEU A 841 6.05 21.68 -12.02
CA LEU A 841 4.90 22.18 -11.27
C LEU A 841 3.89 21.03 -11.05
N VAL A 842 3.50 20.77 -9.80
CA VAL A 842 2.41 19.83 -9.46
C VAL A 842 1.31 20.58 -8.75
N VAL A 843 0.40 21.18 -9.54
CA VAL A 843 -0.86 21.75 -9.04
C VAL A 843 -2.02 20.95 -9.63
N GLN A 844 -2.87 20.46 -8.74
CA GLN A 844 -4.17 19.78 -8.93
C GLN A 844 -4.61 19.49 -10.39
N GLY A 845 -4.00 18.49 -11.02
CA GLY A 845 -4.61 17.73 -12.13
C GLY A 845 -4.80 18.43 -13.48
N ARG A 846 -4.35 19.68 -13.68
CA ARG A 846 -4.32 20.32 -15.01
C ARG A 846 -3.03 21.09 -15.26
N LEU A 847 -2.39 20.76 -16.38
CA LEU A 847 -1.26 21.52 -16.92
C LEU A 847 -1.80 22.83 -17.53
N VAL A 848 -1.42 23.98 -16.99
CA VAL A 848 -1.61 25.28 -17.65
C VAL A 848 -0.23 25.80 -18.06
N ALA A 849 0.15 25.56 -19.32
CA ALA A 849 1.32 26.18 -19.90
C ALA A 849 1.00 27.65 -20.21
N LEU A 850 1.71 28.56 -19.55
CA LEU A 850 1.82 29.95 -19.99
C LEU A 850 3.22 30.12 -20.57
N GLU A 851 3.33 30.07 -21.90
CA GLU A 851 4.56 30.41 -22.59
C GLU A 851 4.81 31.92 -22.46
N TRP A 852 5.89 32.30 -21.79
CA TRP A 852 6.43 33.66 -21.91
C TRP A 852 7.50 33.64 -23.01
N GLY A 853 7.16 34.18 -24.18
CA GLY A 853 8.11 34.38 -25.27
C GLY A 853 9.24 35.32 -24.85
N ALA A 854 10.47 34.82 -24.82
CA ALA A 854 11.66 35.64 -24.57
C ALA A 854 11.92 36.57 -25.76
N ALA A 855 11.52 37.84 -25.62
CA ALA A 855 11.93 38.88 -26.55
C ALA A 855 13.45 39.10 -26.43
N GLN A 856 14.21 38.52 -27.36
CA GLN A 856 15.63 38.83 -27.51
C GLN A 856 15.77 40.30 -27.93
N HIS A 857 16.33 41.14 -27.05
CA HIS A 857 16.76 42.47 -27.42
C HIS A 857 18.06 42.40 -28.24
N GLY A 858 17.91 42.01 -29.51
CA GLY A 858 18.84 42.38 -30.57
C GLY A 858 18.70 43.88 -30.87
N SER A 859 19.81 44.54 -31.17
CA SER A 859 19.86 45.99 -31.37
C SER A 859 19.18 46.45 -32.66
N GLY A 860 18.23 47.37 -32.53
CA GLY A 860 17.99 48.46 -33.48
C GLY A 860 16.91 48.28 -34.54
N TRP A 861 15.73 48.87 -34.30
CA TRP A 861 15.11 49.79 -35.26
C TRP A 861 14.10 50.74 -34.58
N ALA A 862 13.84 51.88 -35.20
CA ALA A 862 12.92 52.92 -34.73
C ALA A 862 11.48 52.68 -35.23
N PRO A 863 10.44 53.33 -34.66
CA PRO A 863 9.07 52.86 -34.77
C PRO A 863 8.36 53.31 -36.07
N GLN A 864 7.58 52.42 -36.67
CA GLN A 864 6.52 52.80 -37.60
C GLN A 864 5.19 52.09 -37.28
N THR A 865 4.18 52.93 -37.19
CA THR A 865 2.76 52.71 -36.93
C THR A 865 2.06 51.77 -37.92
N ALA A 866 1.17 50.90 -37.42
CA ALA A 866 -0.23 50.84 -37.86
C ALA A 866 -1.10 49.93 -36.95
N ALA A 867 -2.40 50.22 -36.95
CA ALA A 867 -3.54 49.60 -36.25
C ALA A 867 -3.64 48.05 -36.40
N THR A 868 -4.44 47.30 -35.62
CA THR A 868 -5.82 47.56 -35.15
C THR A 868 -6.24 46.82 -33.87
N GLU A 869 -7.09 47.50 -33.09
CA GLU A 869 -8.24 46.99 -32.32
C GLU A 869 -8.07 46.05 -31.10
N ALA A 870 -8.91 46.31 -30.09
CA ALA A 870 -8.97 45.58 -28.84
C ALA A 870 -9.95 44.41 -28.92
N GLY A 871 -9.48 43.20 -28.58
CA GLY A 871 -10.33 42.03 -28.36
C GLY A 871 -10.59 41.80 -26.86
N GLU A 872 -11.85 41.86 -26.44
CA GLU A 872 -12.26 41.49 -25.08
C GLU A 872 -12.02 40.00 -24.79
N TRP A 873 -11.42 39.67 -23.65
CA TRP A 873 -11.44 38.31 -23.12
C TRP A 873 -12.79 38.01 -22.46
N ARG A 874 -13.69 37.31 -23.16
CA ARG A 874 -14.96 36.82 -22.59
C ARG A 874 -14.80 35.41 -22.01
N LEU A 875 -14.94 35.27 -20.69
CA LEU A 875 -15.31 33.97 -20.10
C LEU A 875 -16.72 33.60 -20.56
N GLN A 876 -16.92 32.34 -20.99
CA GLN A 876 -18.26 31.79 -21.18
C GLN A 876 -18.89 31.46 -19.82
N ASP A 877 -19.66 32.41 -19.30
CA ASP A 877 -20.37 32.36 -18.03
C ASP A 877 -21.65 31.47 -18.10
N SER A 878 -21.46 30.15 -18.20
CA SER A 878 -22.59 29.21 -18.28
C SER A 878 -23.29 29.00 -16.93
N ALA A 879 -24.62 28.93 -16.95
CA ALA A 879 -25.43 28.69 -15.74
C ALA A 879 -25.11 27.33 -15.06
N GLU A 880 -24.60 26.38 -15.84
CA GLU A 880 -24.21 25.04 -15.39
C GLU A 880 -22.92 25.07 -14.53
N GLY A 881 -21.94 25.92 -14.90
CA GLY A 881 -20.76 26.18 -14.07
C GLY A 881 -21.12 26.78 -12.71
N ARG A 882 -22.07 27.72 -12.67
CA ARG A 882 -22.61 28.26 -11.41
C ARG A 882 -23.36 27.21 -10.58
N ARG A 883 -24.00 26.22 -11.23
CA ARG A 883 -24.71 25.13 -10.54
C ARG A 883 -23.75 24.15 -9.88
N LEU A 884 -22.64 23.80 -10.54
CA LEU A 884 -21.56 22.97 -10.00
C LEU A 884 -20.83 23.64 -8.82
N LEU A 885 -20.47 24.93 -8.96
CA LEU A 885 -19.81 25.69 -7.88
C LEU A 885 -20.70 25.86 -6.63
N ARG A 886 -22.00 26.10 -6.80
CA ARG A 886 -22.94 26.18 -5.67
C ARG A 886 -23.25 24.83 -5.02
N ALA A 887 -23.21 23.73 -5.78
CA ALA A 887 -23.36 22.38 -5.22
C ALA A 887 -22.17 21.96 -4.33
N GLN A 888 -20.98 22.50 -4.56
CA GLN A 888 -19.79 22.25 -3.71
C GLN A 888 -19.77 23.08 -2.41
N HIS A 889 -20.50 24.20 -2.35
CA HIS A 889 -20.42 25.17 -1.25
C HIS A 889 -21.49 25.04 -0.16
N VAL A 890 -22.41 24.05 -0.24
CA VAL A 890 -23.39 23.76 0.82
C VAL A 890 -23.05 22.45 1.55
N ALA A 891 -21.83 22.40 2.09
CA ALA A 891 -21.47 21.44 3.14
C ALA A 891 -21.69 22.12 4.51
N ALA A 892 -22.95 22.16 4.96
CA ALA A 892 -23.24 22.48 6.36
C ALA A 892 -22.50 21.47 7.26
N PRO A 893 -21.95 21.89 8.42
CA PRO A 893 -21.18 21.00 9.28
C PRO A 893 -22.08 19.91 9.86
N VAL A 894 -22.03 18.72 9.27
CA VAL A 894 -22.67 17.53 9.84
C VAL A 894 -21.88 17.14 11.07
N SER A 895 -22.40 17.49 12.24
CA SER A 895 -21.86 17.07 13.52
C SER A 895 -22.06 15.55 13.70
N VAL A 896 -21.14 14.75 13.18
CA VAL A 896 -21.01 13.35 13.56
C VAL A 896 -20.64 13.33 15.04
N LYS A 897 -21.61 13.08 15.91
CA LYS A 897 -21.36 12.83 17.34
C LYS A 897 -20.46 11.60 17.43
N ARG A 898 -19.15 11.81 17.62
CA ARG A 898 -18.18 10.75 17.93
C ARG A 898 -18.56 10.12 19.28
N GLN A 899 -19.42 9.11 19.26
CA GLN A 899 -19.56 8.14 20.34
C GLN A 899 -18.45 7.08 20.21
N ALA A 900 -17.21 7.54 20.33
CA ALA A 900 -16.03 6.69 20.41
C ALA A 900 -15.28 7.06 21.69
N SER A 901 -15.25 6.13 22.65
CA SER A 901 -14.32 6.20 23.79
C SER A 901 -12.89 6.36 23.25
N PRO A 902 -11.98 7.08 23.95
CA PRO A 902 -10.58 7.17 23.53
C PRO A 902 -10.01 5.78 23.26
N SER A 903 -9.17 5.61 22.23
CA SER A 903 -8.55 4.31 21.99
C SER A 903 -7.64 3.91 23.15
N PRO A 904 -7.34 2.60 23.33
CA PRO A 904 -6.32 2.17 24.28
C PRO A 904 -4.95 2.83 24.03
N ILE A 905 -4.63 3.10 22.75
CA ILE A 905 -3.40 3.74 22.29
C ILE A 905 -3.33 5.18 22.83
N ARG A 906 -4.37 5.98 22.56
CA ARG A 906 -4.49 7.36 23.03
C ARG A 906 -4.41 7.48 24.55
N ARG A 907 -5.07 6.60 25.30
CA ARG A 907 -4.95 6.54 26.78
C ARG A 907 -3.53 6.22 27.25
N GLY A 908 -2.80 5.36 26.53
CA GLY A 908 -1.40 5.04 26.82
C GLY A 908 -0.49 6.25 26.59
N ILE A 909 -0.65 6.94 25.46
CA ILE A 909 0.09 8.15 25.11
C ILE A 909 -0.19 9.27 26.13
N GLU A 910 -1.45 9.51 26.50
CA GLU A 910 -1.83 10.49 27.52
C GLU A 910 -1.23 10.16 28.91
N ARG A 911 -1.21 8.88 29.30
CA ARG A 911 -0.55 8.43 30.55
C ARG A 911 0.96 8.67 30.49
N PHE A 912 1.62 8.29 29.40
CA PHE A 912 3.05 8.51 29.21
C PHE A 912 3.42 10.00 29.21
N ARG A 913 2.64 10.85 28.52
CA ARG A 913 2.81 12.32 28.53
C ARG A 913 2.77 12.89 29.95
N ARG A 914 1.83 12.44 30.79
CA ARG A 914 1.77 12.84 32.21
C ARG A 914 3.02 12.40 32.99
N THR A 915 3.48 11.16 32.81
CA THR A 915 4.71 10.66 33.47
C THR A 915 5.96 11.42 33.02
N ARG A 916 6.10 11.75 31.74
CA ARG A 916 7.24 12.51 31.20
C ARG A 916 7.23 13.97 31.68
N LEU A 917 6.07 14.63 31.69
CA LEU A 917 5.92 15.98 32.26
C LEU A 917 6.21 16.00 33.77
N ALA A 918 5.74 15.00 34.52
CA ALA A 918 6.06 14.87 35.94
C ALA A 918 7.56 14.66 36.20
N ARG A 919 8.25 13.87 35.38
CA ARG A 919 9.72 13.69 35.45
C ARG A 919 10.48 14.96 35.09
N ALA A 920 10.05 15.69 34.05
CA ALA A 920 10.66 16.96 33.67
C ALA A 920 10.47 18.03 34.75
N ALA A 921 9.27 18.13 35.34
CA ALA A 921 8.99 19.01 36.46
C ALA A 921 9.81 18.64 37.72
N ALA A 922 9.96 17.35 38.02
CA ALA A 922 10.81 16.89 39.13
C ALA A 922 12.30 17.18 38.89
N ALA A 923 12.78 17.05 37.65
CA ALA A 923 14.16 17.40 37.30
C ALA A 923 14.42 18.91 37.37
N ALA A 924 13.46 19.74 36.93
CA ALA A 924 13.52 21.19 37.09
C ALA A 924 13.52 21.60 38.57
N ALA A 925 12.59 21.05 39.38
CA ALA A 925 12.54 21.31 40.82
C ALA A 925 13.82 20.85 41.57
N ALA A 926 14.46 19.77 41.12
CA ALA A 926 15.75 19.33 41.67
C ALA A 926 16.90 20.26 41.26
N ALA A 927 16.87 20.85 40.06
CA ALA A 927 17.84 21.85 39.63
C ALA A 927 17.66 23.19 40.39
N ASP A 928 16.41 23.62 40.59
CA ASP A 928 16.10 24.81 41.39
C ASP A 928 16.51 24.63 42.87
N ALA A 929 16.30 23.45 43.45
CA ALA A 929 16.77 23.12 44.80
C ALA A 929 18.31 23.14 44.89
N ALA A 930 19.01 22.57 43.91
CA ALA A 930 20.47 22.60 43.85
C ALA A 930 21.04 24.02 43.63
N ALA A 931 20.29 24.91 42.98
CA ALA A 931 20.65 26.32 42.85
C ALA A 931 20.39 27.12 44.14
N ALA A 932 19.34 26.78 44.89
CA ALA A 932 19.00 27.42 46.16
C ALA A 932 20.03 27.13 47.27
N ASP A 933 20.57 25.90 47.34
CA ASP A 933 21.61 25.51 48.32
C ASP A 933 22.98 26.17 48.06
N ALA A 934 23.16 26.87 46.94
CA ALA A 934 24.44 27.47 46.52
C ALA A 934 24.54 29.00 46.71
N ALA A 935 23.50 29.67 47.21
CA ALA A 935 23.41 31.14 47.22
C ALA A 935 23.60 31.79 48.60
N THR A 936 24.71 32.52 48.78
CA THR A 936 24.96 33.41 49.93
C THR A 936 24.08 34.67 49.84
N PRO A 937 23.45 35.15 50.94
CA PRO A 937 22.58 36.33 50.88
C PRO A 937 23.37 37.64 50.74
N LEU A 938 22.89 38.52 49.84
CA LEU A 938 23.30 39.92 49.68
C LEU A 938 22.03 40.80 49.60
N PRO A 939 22.12 42.10 49.96
CA PRO A 939 21.01 42.81 50.60
C PRO A 939 20.00 43.48 49.64
N ASP A 940 18.83 43.79 50.21
CA ASP A 940 17.76 44.56 49.58
C ASP A 940 18.22 45.89 48.96
N LYS A 941 18.08 45.99 47.64
CA LYS A 941 17.42 47.10 46.90
C LYS A 941 17.83 47.05 45.43
N LEU A 942 16.86 46.83 44.53
CA LEU A 942 16.74 47.52 43.23
C LEU A 942 15.37 47.18 42.60
N SER A 943 14.74 48.18 42.00
CA SER A 943 13.39 48.10 41.43
C SER A 943 13.37 47.44 40.05
N ALA A 944 12.46 46.50 39.84
CA ALA A 944 12.29 45.81 38.55
C ALA A 944 11.55 46.66 37.49
N PRO A 945 11.95 46.62 36.22
CA PRO A 945 11.10 47.00 35.09
C PRO A 945 10.22 45.81 34.65
N ALA A 946 8.96 46.09 34.27
CA ALA A 946 8.01 45.07 33.87
C ALA A 946 8.23 44.57 32.43
N ILE A 947 8.21 43.25 32.22
CA ILE A 947 8.16 42.63 30.90
C ILE A 947 6.69 42.48 30.48
N LEU A 948 6.30 43.17 29.41
CA LEU A 948 4.97 43.06 28.81
C LEU A 948 4.93 41.92 27.78
N LEU A 949 4.18 40.86 28.10
CA LEU A 949 3.74 39.86 27.13
C LEU A 949 2.46 40.34 26.45
N GLU A 950 2.54 40.74 25.18
CA GLU A 950 1.36 41.10 24.41
C GLU A 950 0.72 39.86 23.77
N GLN A 951 -0.37 39.36 24.35
CA GLN A 951 -1.27 38.41 23.67
C GLN A 951 -2.26 39.19 22.80
N ALA A 952 -2.21 38.97 21.48
CA ALA A 952 -3.11 39.59 20.53
C ALA A 952 -4.57 39.23 20.85
N SER A 953 -5.32 40.21 21.37
CA SER A 953 -6.72 40.06 21.76
C SER A 953 -7.64 40.40 20.58
N LEU A 954 -8.40 39.42 20.09
CA LEU A 954 -9.57 39.68 19.26
C LEU A 954 -10.70 40.20 20.16
N GLY A 955 -11.18 41.40 19.88
CA GLY A 955 -12.17 42.07 20.73
C GLY A 955 -13.53 41.38 20.74
N ILE A 956 -13.96 40.97 21.94
CA ILE A 956 -15.37 40.72 22.27
C ILE A 956 -15.64 41.56 23.51
N ALA A 957 -16.68 42.40 23.45
CA ALA A 957 -17.04 43.27 24.57
C ALA A 957 -17.43 42.44 25.79
N GLN A 958 -16.90 42.81 26.95
CA GLN A 958 -17.43 42.37 28.23
C GLN A 958 -18.75 43.11 28.50
N ASP A 959 -19.75 42.39 28.96
CA ASP A 959 -20.63 42.92 29.99
C ASP A 959 -20.60 41.97 31.19
N SER A 960 -20.70 42.54 32.39
CA SER A 960 -20.24 41.95 33.63
C SER A 960 -21.39 41.67 34.60
N GLY A 961 -21.40 40.49 35.21
CA GLY A 961 -22.38 40.14 36.24
C GLY A 961 -21.95 38.94 37.09
N ARG A 962 -21.32 39.19 38.24
CA ARG A 962 -21.29 38.24 39.35
C ARG A 962 -22.68 38.23 40.01
N GLU A 963 -23.15 37.06 40.46
CA GLU A 963 -23.28 36.73 41.88
C GLU A 963 -24.00 35.39 42.11
N ASP A 964 -23.78 34.86 43.31
CA ASP A 964 -24.20 33.57 43.85
C ASP A 964 -25.72 33.31 43.83
N GLY A 965 -26.13 32.03 43.81
CA GLY A 965 -27.55 31.69 43.93
C GLY A 965 -27.89 30.20 43.90
N VAL A 966 -27.90 29.56 45.07
CA VAL A 966 -28.51 28.23 45.29
C VAL A 966 -29.99 28.26 44.89
N TRP A 967 -30.46 27.26 44.12
CA TRP A 967 -31.90 27.01 43.99
C TRP A 967 -32.28 25.54 44.17
N SER A 968 -33.10 25.33 45.20
CA SER A 968 -33.83 24.11 45.55
C SER A 968 -35.12 23.98 44.73
N ALA A 969 -35.74 22.79 44.78
CA ALA A 969 -36.97 22.48 44.07
C ALA A 969 -38.22 23.17 44.66
N GLY A 970 -39.19 23.50 43.80
CA GLY A 970 -40.54 23.94 44.19
C GLY A 970 -41.42 24.25 42.96
N PRO A 971 -42.71 23.84 42.90
CA PRO A 971 -43.54 23.91 41.68
C PRO A 971 -44.53 25.08 41.65
N GLY A 972 -45.04 25.45 40.47
CA GLY A 972 -46.10 26.47 40.33
C GLY A 972 -46.66 26.66 38.91
N GLU A 973 -47.88 26.13 38.71
CA GLU A 973 -48.97 26.50 37.80
C GLU A 973 -48.77 27.40 36.55
N ALA A 974 -49.13 26.82 35.40
CA ALA A 974 -50.06 27.29 34.36
C ALA A 974 -50.34 28.80 34.15
N GLN A 975 -50.30 29.21 32.87
CA GLN A 975 -51.50 29.77 32.22
C GLN A 975 -51.52 29.63 30.69
N TRP A 976 -52.72 29.52 30.14
CA TRP A 976 -53.02 29.41 28.71
C TRP A 976 -53.15 30.78 28.04
N LEU A 977 -52.85 30.87 26.75
CA LEU A 977 -53.60 31.70 25.80
C LEU A 977 -53.67 31.01 24.43
N ALA A 978 -54.82 31.13 23.75
CA ALA A 978 -55.17 30.36 22.56
C ALA A 978 -55.64 31.26 21.39
N GLY A 979 -55.69 30.69 20.18
CA GLY A 979 -56.25 31.30 18.97
C GLY A 979 -55.18 31.58 17.89
N GLY A 980 -55.29 31.13 16.64
CA GLY A 980 -56.46 30.61 15.93
C GLY A 980 -56.14 29.82 14.65
N GLN A 981 -57.20 29.27 14.06
CA GLN A 981 -57.25 28.38 12.90
C GLN A 981 -58.01 29.07 11.74
N PRO A 982 -58.32 28.41 10.60
CA PRO A 982 -57.48 27.59 9.71
C PRO A 982 -57.70 27.95 8.21
N ALA A 983 -57.03 27.25 7.28
CA ALA A 983 -57.52 27.11 5.90
C ALA A 983 -57.27 25.69 5.35
N ARG A 984 -58.26 25.10 4.66
CA ARG A 984 -58.28 23.73 4.11
C ARG A 984 -58.86 23.74 2.70
N THR A 985 -58.23 23.00 1.78
CA THR A 985 -58.86 22.24 0.66
C THR A 985 -57.79 21.29 0.07
N GLN A 986 -57.90 19.97 0.32
CA GLN A 986 -58.38 18.93 -0.62
C GLN A 986 -57.35 18.58 -1.74
N SER A 987 -56.58 17.49 -1.62
CA SER A 987 -56.87 16.09 -2.06
C SER A 987 -56.55 15.85 -3.55
N SER A 988 -55.98 14.74 -4.01
CA SER A 988 -55.83 13.37 -3.46
C SER A 988 -54.53 12.71 -4.03
N SER A 989 -54.15 11.42 -3.93
CA SER A 989 -54.61 10.20 -3.21
C SER A 989 -53.54 9.09 -3.34
N ALA A 990 -53.11 8.44 -2.25
CA ALA A 990 -52.48 7.11 -2.26
C ALA A 990 -52.57 6.44 -0.88
N THR A 991 -52.80 5.13 -0.83
CA THR A 991 -53.07 4.34 0.39
C THR A 991 -51.82 3.95 1.19
N PRO A 992 -51.93 3.75 2.52
CA PRO A 992 -50.78 3.47 3.39
C PRO A 992 -50.48 1.97 3.55
N VAL A 993 -49.22 1.63 3.85
CA VAL A 993 -48.80 0.32 4.37
C VAL A 993 -48.33 0.50 5.82
N SER A 994 -48.61 -0.50 6.67
CA SER A 994 -48.56 -0.42 8.13
C SER A 994 -47.16 -0.22 8.73
N SER A 995 -47.03 0.75 9.65
CA SER A 995 -45.92 0.85 10.60
C SER A 995 -46.21 0.08 11.89
N ALA A 996 -45.42 -0.95 12.19
CA ALA A 996 -45.40 -1.57 13.52
C ALA A 996 -44.45 -0.81 14.46
N PRO A 997 -44.71 -0.75 15.79
CA PRO A 997 -43.96 0.09 16.71
C PRO A 997 -42.60 -0.51 17.10
N TRP A 998 -41.64 0.39 17.32
CA TRP A 998 -40.35 0.11 17.93
C TRP A 998 -40.52 -0.34 19.38
N ALA A 999 -40.05 -1.54 19.72
CA ALA A 999 -39.94 -1.99 21.10
C ALA A 999 -38.61 -1.49 21.70
N ALA A 1000 -38.69 -0.68 22.76
CA ALA A 1000 -37.51 -0.25 23.51
C ALA A 1000 -36.96 -1.42 24.33
N THR A 1001 -35.70 -1.79 24.11
CA THR A 1001 -35.02 -2.86 24.86
C THR A 1001 -34.81 -2.43 26.32
N PRO A 1002 -35.16 -3.26 27.33
CA PRO A 1002 -34.89 -2.93 28.72
C PRO A 1002 -33.39 -2.93 29.05
N PRO A 1003 -32.94 -2.17 30.06
CA PRO A 1003 -31.53 -2.08 30.42
C PRO A 1003 -31.01 -3.40 31.02
N LEU A 1004 -29.87 -3.88 30.50
CA LEU A 1004 -29.22 -5.12 30.93
C LEU A 1004 -28.91 -5.14 32.43
N ASP A 1005 -29.09 -6.29 33.08
CA ASP A 1005 -28.86 -6.46 34.51
C ASP A 1005 -27.36 -6.58 34.87
N LYS A 1006 -27.06 -6.73 36.18
CA LYS A 1006 -25.68 -6.86 36.69
C LYS A 1006 -24.98 -8.16 36.27
N GLN A 1007 -25.71 -9.23 35.96
CA GLN A 1007 -25.21 -10.54 35.59
C GLN A 1007 -24.90 -10.60 34.09
N GLN A 1008 -25.79 -10.05 33.25
CA GLN A 1008 -25.59 -9.86 31.81
C GLN A 1008 -24.40 -8.94 31.51
N ARG A 1009 -24.23 -7.84 32.27
CA ARG A 1009 -23.03 -6.98 32.20
C ARG A 1009 -21.74 -7.68 32.66
N ARG A 1010 -21.85 -8.77 33.43
CA ARG A 1010 -20.71 -9.57 33.88
C ARG A 1010 -20.27 -10.58 32.81
N GLN A 1011 -21.23 -11.18 32.10
CA GLN A 1011 -20.94 -12.05 30.96
C GLN A 1011 -20.29 -11.27 29.80
N LEU A 1012 -20.77 -10.06 29.47
CA LEU A 1012 -20.16 -9.19 28.47
C LEU A 1012 -18.76 -8.65 28.83
N ARG A 1013 -18.31 -8.79 30.08
CA ARG A 1013 -16.92 -8.48 30.49
C ARG A 1013 -15.94 -9.64 30.33
N ASN A 1014 -16.46 -10.85 30.16
CA ASN A 1014 -15.68 -12.09 30.12
C ASN A 1014 -15.75 -12.80 28.76
N ALA A 1015 -16.39 -12.19 27.75
CA ALA A 1015 -16.28 -12.66 26.37
C ALA A 1015 -14.90 -12.24 25.81
N PRO A 1016 -14.12 -13.16 25.20
CA PRO A 1016 -12.84 -12.82 24.58
C PRO A 1016 -13.06 -11.89 23.36
N CYS A 1017 -12.14 -10.93 23.20
CA CYS A 1017 -12.08 -9.99 22.08
C CYS A 1017 -11.25 -10.52 20.91
#